data_AF-A0A9N8VVE3-F1
#
_entry.id   AF-A0A9N8VVE3-F1
#
_cell.length_a   1.000
_cell.length_b   1.000
_cell.length_c   1.000
_cell.angle_alpha   90.00
_cell.angle_beta   90.00
_cell.angle_gamma   90.00
#
_symmetry.space_group_name_H-M   'P 1'
#
loop_
_entity.id
_entity.type
_entity.pdbx_description
1 polymer ?
#
loop_
_entity_poly.entity_id
_entity_poly.type
_entity_poly.pdbx_seq_one_letter_code
_entity_poly.pdbx_strand_id
1 'polypeptide(L)'
;MTSQQSMENRYTQIYSNSSKVDINYKKGMNPIDTIDTNFIGSNSSNRTRVLTPQEISNTFRIMAYRKSERQVRGRYRRRSYTRVFWFIMFMLLYLSLIGAGIGGLLKNVSTWKRWPEFATFVVAVSLLMYVYYKITEVVRWCFYWLAIATIILLVINRGSLTPDDKGPAQTRTTRIVIIILSSVEGLTLLIWFIIRYVYPRIVRDVKWLDTIWWWRIIQSNYIGSYKGDAVGIFHYFAWESYSLCLRHGLVTYVGEVNAEGRPHGRGEWVDDSFDGECLKGIWEDGMPVGPFQARGTGTGDAFHAVRVGLVKNRYTPWDEWRFYPRPYKSGLDIIVASVECSVSGKYLKHLPRSTLLIPQKFDEESNKLTMKDCLEYLTTFVASMGPDFDSNDVTQSSVIIRMKDEGFAITGYYPIDKSTSRNEVVVRRVPKETSDHFNIEYTLKIDGWRPSGTTSASGHCEGLLECVVFIHGFNCPSKFALETFGQFLALADFPSYIKPFVFSPASTNSLWYFGVKKQASSEEAINDFRTFLQDLRDAGFCAVHILSHSMGCMLALQYARVFEETFQMKSSGKSQDSEGTLMKLSTVTLLNPDTSLNKFLNQDYANLNRYCDHITIYSNERDFALKIGEIFERDKSLGRHTRDMKCRDGKFLNVDLIDTTQLDVNMHKIRHNFFNLNRLLVDDLRDIIVFGKRAKERRTKLSRKVKGVGLEGIVYTFLVAPSYVVNK
;
A
#
# COMPACT_ATOMS: atom_id res chain seq x y z
N MET A 1 -55.81 -18.89 17.24
CA MET A 1 -55.92 -20.31 16.86
C MET A 1 -54.62 -20.72 16.20
N THR A 2 -53.88 -21.63 16.87
CA THR A 2 -52.80 -22.53 16.39
C THR A 2 -51.64 -21.94 15.57
N SER A 3 -50.35 -22.09 15.90
CA SER A 3 -49.66 -22.79 17.00
C SER A 3 -48.16 -22.39 17.00
N GLN A 4 -47.64 -22.05 18.19
CA GLN A 4 -46.22 -21.94 18.55
C GLN A 4 -45.56 -23.32 18.75
N GLN A 5 -44.22 -23.33 18.91
CA GLN A 5 -43.25 -24.41 19.24
C GLN A 5 -42.40 -24.79 18.02
N SER A 6 -41.07 -24.91 18.04
CA SER A 6 -39.98 -24.92 19.04
C SER A 6 -38.65 -24.80 18.23
N MET A 7 -37.42 -24.61 18.70
CA MET A 7 -36.80 -24.90 19.98
C MET A 7 -35.44 -24.15 20.05
N GLU A 8 -35.25 -23.33 21.08
CA GLU A 8 -33.94 -23.01 21.68
C GLU A 8 -33.33 -24.27 22.33
N ASN A 9 -32.03 -24.22 22.59
CA ASN A 9 -31.19 -25.11 23.43
C ASN A 9 -30.15 -25.91 22.67
N ARG A 10 -28.90 -25.44 22.73
CA ARG A 10 -27.80 -26.18 23.38
C ARG A 10 -26.49 -25.40 23.29
N TYR A 11 -26.21 -24.57 24.30
CA TYR A 11 -24.85 -24.31 24.78
C TYR A 11 -24.93 -23.86 26.23
N THR A 12 -24.69 -24.78 27.16
CA THR A 12 -23.86 -24.53 28.34
C THR A 12 -23.65 -25.82 29.12
N GLN A 13 -22.50 -25.83 29.81
CA GLN A 13 -22.21 -26.50 31.08
C GLN A 13 -21.46 -27.85 31.08
N ILE A 14 -20.17 -27.77 31.46
CA ILE A 14 -19.61 -28.18 32.78
C ILE A 14 -18.28 -28.96 32.68
N TYR A 15 -17.27 -28.41 33.36
CA TYR A 15 -16.06 -29.05 33.86
C TYR A 15 -16.37 -30.21 34.80
N SER A 16 -15.69 -31.35 34.69
CA SER A 16 -15.23 -32.08 35.90
C SER A 16 -14.18 -33.15 35.57
N ASN A 17 -13.21 -33.23 36.48
CA ASN A 17 -12.15 -34.23 36.61
C ASN A 17 -12.66 -35.67 36.60
N SER A 18 -11.85 -36.60 36.08
CA SER A 18 -11.71 -37.95 36.64
C SER A 18 -10.55 -38.70 35.98
N SER A 19 -9.44 -38.79 36.70
CA SER A 19 -8.44 -39.86 36.62
C SER A 19 -9.05 -41.25 36.39
N LYS A 20 -8.55 -41.98 35.39
CA LYS A 20 -8.51 -43.46 35.44
C LYS A 20 -7.28 -43.98 34.71
N VAL A 21 -6.43 -44.57 35.52
CA VAL A 21 -5.33 -45.46 35.19
C VAL A 21 -5.91 -46.67 34.46
N ASP A 22 -5.38 -46.99 33.29
CA ASP A 22 -5.48 -48.33 32.72
C ASP A 22 -4.09 -48.84 32.36
N ILE A 23 -3.63 -49.75 33.22
CA ILE A 23 -2.44 -50.57 33.08
C ILE A 23 -2.83 -51.73 32.17
N ASN A 24 -2.14 -51.90 31.04
CA ASN A 24 -2.14 -53.16 30.31
C ASN A 24 -0.71 -53.58 29.96
N TYR A 25 -0.24 -54.58 30.69
CA TYR A 25 1.00 -55.32 30.47
C TYR A 25 0.79 -56.41 29.40
N LYS A 26 1.73 -56.50 28.44
CA LYS A 26 2.31 -57.75 27.88
C LYS A 26 3.45 -57.33 26.91
N LYS A 27 4.73 -57.48 27.29
CA LYS A 27 5.59 -58.69 27.19
C LYS A 27 5.91 -59.03 25.72
N GLY A 28 7.13 -58.97 25.20
CA GLY A 28 8.45 -58.57 25.71
C GLY A 28 9.50 -58.81 24.61
N MET A 29 10.62 -58.07 24.62
CA MET A 29 11.91 -58.52 24.10
C MET A 29 12.98 -57.60 24.71
N ASN A 30 14.05 -58.20 25.22
CA ASN A 30 15.02 -57.65 26.18
C ASN A 30 16.38 -57.38 25.48
N PRO A 31 17.41 -56.83 26.16
CA PRO A 31 17.97 -55.50 25.85
C PRO A 31 19.47 -55.54 25.53
N ILE A 32 20.04 -54.44 25.01
CA ILE A 32 21.47 -54.13 25.19
C ILE A 32 21.65 -52.61 25.42
N ASP A 33 21.98 -52.31 26.68
CA ASP A 33 22.82 -51.25 27.25
C ASP A 33 22.49 -49.76 27.04
N THR A 34 21.71 -49.29 28.02
CA THR A 34 21.87 -48.03 28.76
C THR A 34 23.33 -47.69 29.11
N ILE A 35 23.75 -46.48 28.77
CA ILE A 35 24.59 -45.67 29.67
C ILE A 35 23.77 -44.42 30.00
N ASP A 36 23.12 -44.47 31.16
CA ASP A 36 22.62 -43.30 31.87
C ASP A 36 23.81 -42.59 32.52
N THR A 37 24.00 -41.32 32.18
CA THR A 37 24.62 -40.36 33.10
C THR A 37 23.68 -39.17 33.22
N ASN A 38 22.86 -39.20 34.28
CA ASN A 38 22.18 -38.05 34.82
C ASN A 38 23.22 -37.02 35.26
N PHE A 39 23.34 -35.92 34.51
CA PHE A 39 23.87 -34.66 35.04
C PHE A 39 22.71 -33.66 35.12
N ILE A 40 22.30 -33.38 36.36
CA ILE A 40 21.40 -32.29 36.71
C ILE A 40 22.18 -30.98 36.58
N GLY A 41 21.65 -30.06 35.77
CA GLY A 41 21.82 -28.62 35.95
C GLY A 41 23.08 -27.97 35.38
N SER A 42 23.03 -27.54 34.13
CA SER A 42 23.55 -26.24 33.68
C SER A 42 23.12 -25.93 32.25
N ASN A 43 22.64 -24.71 32.02
CA ASN A 43 22.27 -24.12 30.74
C ASN A 43 23.22 -24.48 29.57
N SER A 44 22.74 -25.23 28.57
CA SER A 44 23.11 -25.05 27.15
C SER A 44 22.25 -25.91 26.23
N SER A 45 21.43 -25.26 25.39
CA SER A 45 21.34 -25.47 23.93
C SER A 45 19.96 -25.05 23.42
N ASN A 46 19.87 -23.85 22.83
CA ASN A 46 18.80 -23.50 21.89
C ASN A 46 18.89 -24.46 20.70
N ARG A 47 18.28 -25.64 20.80
CA ARG A 47 17.91 -26.40 19.60
C ARG A 47 16.76 -25.65 18.98
N THR A 48 17.03 -24.91 17.91
CA THR A 48 16.02 -24.35 17.02
C THR A 48 15.07 -25.48 16.61
N ARG A 49 13.81 -25.41 17.06
CA ARG A 49 12.76 -26.38 16.72
C ARG A 49 12.65 -26.43 15.20
N VAL A 50 12.91 -27.58 14.59
CA VAL A 50 12.80 -27.72 13.14
C VAL A 50 11.33 -27.87 12.74
N LEU A 51 10.89 -27.05 11.79
CA LEU A 51 9.53 -27.05 11.25
C LEU A 51 9.25 -28.32 10.45
N THR A 52 8.09 -28.93 10.67
CA THR A 52 7.59 -30.06 9.88
C THR A 52 6.81 -29.59 8.64
N PRO A 53 6.67 -30.43 7.60
CA PRO A 53 5.82 -30.12 6.45
C PRO A 53 4.36 -29.79 6.80
N GLN A 54 3.80 -30.41 7.85
CA GLN A 54 2.43 -30.09 8.29
C GLN A 54 2.32 -28.67 8.84
N GLU A 55 3.28 -28.25 9.65
CA GLU A 55 3.28 -26.94 10.30
C GLU A 55 3.44 -25.78 9.30
N ILE A 56 4.26 -25.95 8.26
CA ILE A 56 4.50 -24.94 7.23
C ILE A 56 3.43 -24.92 6.12
N SER A 57 2.53 -25.92 6.10
CA SER A 57 1.62 -26.16 4.98
C SER A 57 0.67 -24.97 4.70
N ASN A 58 0.16 -24.34 5.76
CA ASN A 58 -0.67 -23.13 5.64
C ASN A 58 0.15 -21.96 5.05
N THR A 59 1.33 -21.69 5.60
CA THR A 59 2.26 -20.66 5.12
C THR A 59 2.60 -20.86 3.65
N PHE A 60 2.91 -22.09 3.25
CA PHE A 60 3.22 -22.42 1.87
C PHE A 60 2.05 -22.08 0.94
N ARG A 61 0.82 -22.44 1.32
CA ARG A 61 -0.38 -22.11 0.55
C ARG A 61 -0.60 -20.61 0.41
N ILE A 62 -0.35 -19.82 1.46
CA ILE A 62 -0.45 -18.36 1.44
C ILE A 62 0.59 -17.76 0.49
N MET A 63 1.85 -18.19 0.59
CA MET A 63 2.94 -17.70 -0.27
C MET A 63 2.75 -18.15 -1.73
N ALA A 64 2.25 -19.36 -1.96
CA ALA A 64 1.86 -19.82 -3.29
C ALA A 64 0.70 -19.02 -3.88
N TYR A 65 -0.29 -18.64 -3.07
CA TYR A 65 -1.37 -17.75 -3.50
C TYR A 65 -0.82 -16.39 -3.91
N ARG A 66 0.03 -15.78 -3.08
CA ARG A 66 0.69 -14.50 -3.39
C ARG A 66 1.48 -14.57 -4.69
N LYS A 67 2.27 -15.62 -4.90
CA LYS A 67 2.95 -15.93 -6.17
C LYS A 67 1.98 -15.97 -7.36
N SER A 68 0.85 -16.67 -7.23
CA SER A 68 -0.18 -16.72 -8.28
C SER A 68 -0.85 -15.36 -8.55
N GLU A 69 -1.11 -14.55 -7.52
CA GLU A 69 -1.72 -13.22 -7.68
C GLU A 69 -0.80 -12.29 -8.50
N ARG A 70 0.51 -12.33 -8.24
CA ARG A 70 1.52 -11.55 -8.99
C ARG A 70 1.50 -11.90 -10.49
N GLN A 71 1.39 -13.18 -10.82
CA GLN A 71 1.33 -13.66 -12.20
C GLN A 71 0.01 -13.27 -12.89
N VAL A 72 -1.13 -13.49 -12.21
CA VAL A 72 -2.47 -13.40 -12.81
C VAL A 72 -2.99 -11.96 -12.88
N ARG A 73 -2.99 -11.24 -11.75
CA ARG A 73 -3.61 -9.90 -11.67
C ARG A 73 -2.83 -8.84 -12.43
N GLY A 74 -1.59 -9.17 -12.81
CA GLY A 74 -0.83 -8.50 -13.85
C GLY A 74 -0.29 -7.14 -13.42
N ARG A 75 0.68 -6.69 -14.21
CA ARG A 75 1.46 -5.47 -13.99
C ARG A 75 0.77 -4.26 -14.63
N TYR A 76 0.96 -3.07 -14.07
CA TYR A 76 0.64 -1.84 -14.79
C TYR A 76 1.49 -1.81 -16.07
N ARG A 77 0.82 -1.81 -17.24
CA ARG A 77 1.49 -1.71 -18.54
C ARG A 77 1.27 -0.31 -19.09
N ARG A 78 2.34 0.33 -19.57
CA ARG A 78 2.25 1.58 -20.32
C ARG A 78 1.33 1.36 -21.52
N ARG A 79 0.35 2.25 -21.71
CA ARG A 79 -0.52 2.23 -22.89
C ARG A 79 0.39 2.43 -24.11
N SER A 80 0.47 1.42 -24.97
CA SER A 80 1.19 1.50 -26.24
C SER A 80 0.17 1.93 -27.29
N TYR A 81 0.24 3.20 -27.67
CA TYR A 81 -0.52 3.76 -28.78
C TYR A 81 -0.16 3.08 -30.10
N THR A 82 1.06 2.54 -30.21
CA THR A 82 1.51 1.68 -31.31
C THR A 82 0.63 0.45 -31.50
N ARG A 83 0.14 -0.20 -30.44
CA ARG A 83 -0.80 -1.33 -30.57
C ARG A 83 -2.17 -0.90 -31.10
N VAL A 84 -2.65 0.27 -30.69
CA VAL A 84 -3.91 0.83 -31.21
C VAL A 84 -3.75 1.22 -32.68
N PHE A 85 -2.62 1.82 -33.03
CA PHE A 85 -2.28 2.21 -34.40
C PHE A 85 -2.17 0.99 -35.34
N TRP A 86 -1.36 -0.01 -34.98
CA TRP A 86 -1.21 -1.23 -35.79
C TRP A 86 -2.53 -2.00 -35.93
N PHE A 87 -3.38 -1.95 -34.91
CA PHE A 87 -4.73 -2.49 -34.98
C PHE A 87 -5.63 -1.72 -35.96
N ILE A 88 -5.63 -0.38 -35.94
CA ILE A 88 -6.36 0.45 -36.92
C ILE A 88 -5.87 0.15 -38.34
N MET A 89 -4.55 0.05 -38.54
CA MET A 89 -3.96 -0.30 -39.84
C MET A 89 -4.36 -1.69 -40.32
N PHE A 90 -4.35 -2.69 -39.44
CA PHE A 90 -4.79 -4.04 -39.76
C PHE A 90 -6.30 -4.10 -40.06
N MET A 91 -7.10 -3.29 -39.39
CA MET A 91 -8.55 -3.16 -39.65
C MET A 91 -8.85 -2.54 -41.00
N LEU A 92 -8.11 -1.50 -41.40
CA LEU A 92 -8.23 -0.91 -42.74
C LEU A 92 -7.87 -1.94 -43.82
N LEU A 93 -6.82 -2.74 -43.59
CA LEU A 93 -6.43 -3.82 -44.50
C LEU A 93 -7.50 -4.91 -44.59
N TYR A 94 -8.06 -5.34 -43.46
CA TYR A 94 -9.09 -6.37 -43.41
C TYR A 94 -10.41 -5.92 -44.05
N LEU A 95 -10.86 -4.69 -43.79
CA LEU A 95 -12.03 -4.10 -44.44
C LEU A 95 -11.83 -3.94 -45.95
N SER A 96 -10.60 -3.61 -46.38
CA SER A 96 -10.24 -3.56 -47.80
C SER A 96 -10.29 -4.94 -48.46
N LEU A 97 -9.79 -5.99 -47.80
CA LEU A 97 -9.82 -7.38 -48.30
C LEU A 97 -11.24 -7.97 -48.33
N ILE A 98 -12.06 -7.70 -47.33
CA ILE A 98 -13.49 -8.08 -47.34
C ILE A 98 -14.25 -7.30 -48.40
N GLY A 99 -14.00 -5.99 -48.53
CA GLY A 99 -14.57 -5.18 -49.60
C GLY A 99 -14.23 -5.73 -50.99
N ALA A 100 -13.00 -6.22 -51.18
CA ALA A 100 -12.57 -6.86 -52.42
C ALA A 100 -13.24 -8.24 -52.63
N GLY A 101 -13.38 -9.07 -51.59
CA GLY A 101 -14.03 -10.39 -51.68
C GLY A 101 -15.55 -10.33 -51.86
N ILE A 102 -16.21 -9.38 -51.20
CA ILE A 102 -17.65 -9.13 -51.32
C ILE A 102 -17.98 -8.38 -52.61
N GLY A 103 -17.09 -7.49 -53.07
CA GLY A 103 -17.19 -6.80 -54.36
C GLY A 103 -17.24 -7.75 -55.56
N GLY A 104 -16.64 -8.94 -55.44
CA GLY A 104 -16.73 -10.01 -56.44
C GLY A 104 -18.10 -10.71 -56.49
N LEU A 105 -18.86 -10.73 -55.39
CA LEU A 105 -20.12 -11.48 -55.27
C LEU A 105 -21.40 -10.63 -55.46
N LEU A 106 -21.30 -9.29 -55.37
CA LEU A 106 -22.47 -8.39 -55.25
C LEU A 106 -22.51 -7.32 -56.36
N LYS A 107 -22.51 -7.73 -57.62
CA LYS A 107 -22.55 -6.79 -58.75
C LYS A 107 -23.87 -6.03 -58.96
N ASN A 108 -24.94 -6.25 -58.18
CA ASN A 108 -26.30 -5.77 -58.55
C ASN A 108 -27.30 -5.43 -57.42
N VAL A 109 -26.89 -4.97 -56.23
CA VAL A 109 -27.86 -4.55 -55.19
C VAL A 109 -27.54 -3.14 -54.67
N SER A 110 -28.55 -2.26 -54.64
CA SER A 110 -28.39 -0.89 -54.16
C SER A 110 -28.10 -0.84 -52.66
N THR A 111 -27.11 -0.03 -52.30
CA THR A 111 -26.49 0.07 -50.97
C THR A 111 -27.44 0.54 -49.86
N TRP A 112 -28.58 1.15 -50.20
CA TRP A 112 -29.46 1.80 -49.22
C TRP A 112 -30.40 0.85 -48.45
N LYS A 113 -30.76 -0.31 -49.02
CA LYS A 113 -31.73 -1.24 -48.39
C LYS A 113 -31.14 -2.12 -47.27
N ARG A 114 -29.82 -2.12 -47.06
CA ARG A 114 -29.11 -3.04 -46.13
C ARG A 114 -28.49 -2.34 -44.91
N TRP A 115 -28.89 -1.11 -44.62
CA TRP A 115 -28.44 -0.36 -43.43
C TRP A 115 -28.62 -1.09 -42.09
N PRO A 116 -29.67 -1.90 -41.86
CA PRO A 116 -29.82 -2.67 -40.62
C PRO A 116 -28.76 -3.77 -40.46
N GLU A 117 -28.36 -4.44 -41.54
CA GLU A 117 -27.31 -5.46 -41.56
C GLU A 117 -25.93 -4.83 -41.33
N PHE A 118 -25.70 -3.66 -41.93
CA PHE A 118 -24.50 -2.87 -41.67
C PHE A 118 -24.43 -2.36 -40.23
N ALA A 119 -25.53 -1.84 -39.68
CA ALA A 119 -25.60 -1.35 -38.30
C ALA A 119 -25.40 -2.49 -37.28
N THR A 120 -26.01 -3.66 -37.50
CA THR A 120 -25.80 -4.84 -36.65
C THR A 120 -24.37 -5.37 -36.74
N PHE A 121 -23.76 -5.36 -37.92
CA PHE A 121 -22.34 -5.66 -38.09
C PHE A 121 -21.45 -4.67 -37.32
N VAL A 122 -21.70 -3.36 -37.44
CA VAL A 122 -20.95 -2.32 -36.72
C VAL A 122 -21.10 -2.47 -35.20
N VAL A 123 -22.30 -2.77 -34.70
CA VAL A 123 -22.55 -3.01 -33.28
C VAL A 123 -21.86 -4.28 -32.79
N ALA A 124 -21.97 -5.40 -33.52
CA ALA A 124 -21.30 -6.64 -33.18
C ALA A 124 -19.77 -6.49 -33.17
N VAL A 125 -19.21 -5.79 -34.16
CA VAL A 125 -17.79 -5.48 -34.25
C VAL A 125 -17.35 -4.52 -33.14
N SER A 126 -18.17 -3.55 -32.75
CA SER A 126 -17.88 -2.63 -31.63
C SER A 126 -17.90 -3.35 -30.28
N LEU A 127 -18.80 -4.33 -30.10
CA LEU A 127 -18.83 -5.22 -28.94
C LEU A 127 -17.60 -6.12 -28.91
N LEU A 128 -17.22 -6.70 -30.04
CA LEU A 128 -16.01 -7.52 -30.19
C LEU A 128 -14.75 -6.68 -29.97
N MET A 129 -14.74 -5.41 -30.39
CA MET A 129 -13.70 -4.42 -30.12
C MET A 129 -13.60 -4.08 -28.62
N TYR A 130 -14.74 -3.91 -27.93
CA TYR A 130 -14.75 -3.72 -26.47
C TYR A 130 -14.18 -4.93 -25.74
N VAL A 131 -14.53 -6.13 -26.18
CA VAL A 131 -13.98 -7.40 -25.66
C VAL A 131 -12.48 -7.53 -25.96
N TYR A 132 -12.03 -7.27 -27.18
CA TYR A 132 -10.61 -7.27 -27.57
C TYR A 132 -9.79 -6.28 -26.74
N TYR A 133 -10.30 -5.05 -26.58
CA TYR A 133 -9.66 -4.01 -25.78
C TYR A 133 -9.47 -4.45 -24.31
N LYS A 134 -10.41 -5.24 -23.78
CA LYS A 134 -10.36 -5.76 -22.41
C LYS A 134 -9.50 -7.02 -22.26
N ILE A 135 -9.32 -7.84 -23.30
CA ILE A 135 -8.71 -9.19 -23.23
C ILE A 135 -7.45 -9.30 -24.11
N THR A 136 -6.38 -8.58 -23.77
CA THR A 136 -5.19 -8.40 -24.64
C THR A 136 -4.06 -9.42 -24.48
N GLU A 137 -4.35 -10.69 -24.19
CA GLU A 137 -3.33 -11.78 -24.25
C GLU A 137 -3.86 -13.03 -24.95
N VAL A 138 -5.08 -13.45 -24.59
CA VAL A 138 -5.71 -14.67 -25.11
C VAL A 138 -6.14 -14.51 -26.56
N VAL A 139 -6.78 -13.39 -26.87
CA VAL A 139 -7.30 -13.12 -28.22
C VAL A 139 -6.17 -13.07 -29.24
N ARG A 140 -4.97 -12.65 -28.83
CA ARG A 140 -3.77 -12.67 -29.68
C ARG A 140 -3.37 -14.09 -30.07
N TRP A 141 -3.43 -15.04 -29.14
CA TRP A 141 -3.16 -16.45 -29.43
C TRP A 141 -4.27 -17.08 -30.30
N CYS A 142 -5.53 -16.74 -30.07
CA CYS A 142 -6.64 -17.12 -30.97
C CYS A 142 -6.37 -16.64 -32.41
N PHE A 143 -5.92 -15.39 -32.57
CA PHE A 143 -5.55 -14.85 -33.89
C PHE A 143 -4.31 -15.54 -34.50
N TYR A 144 -3.31 -15.93 -33.71
CA TYR A 144 -2.18 -16.69 -34.23
C TYR A 144 -2.61 -18.07 -34.72
N TRP A 145 -3.48 -18.77 -33.98
CA TRP A 145 -4.05 -20.04 -34.41
C TRP A 145 -4.90 -19.88 -35.68
N LEU A 146 -5.68 -18.80 -35.77
CA LEU A 146 -6.47 -18.48 -36.97
C LEU A 146 -5.58 -18.15 -38.18
N ALA A 147 -4.49 -17.41 -37.99
CA ALA A 147 -3.54 -17.10 -39.05
C ALA A 147 -2.80 -18.36 -39.53
N ILE A 148 -2.36 -19.21 -38.60
CA ILE A 148 -1.75 -20.51 -38.91
C ILE A 148 -2.75 -21.41 -39.65
N ALA A 149 -4.01 -21.44 -39.20
CA ALA A 149 -5.09 -22.15 -39.89
C ALA A 149 -5.24 -21.71 -41.34
N THR A 150 -5.26 -20.39 -41.54
CA THR A 150 -5.44 -19.78 -42.87
C THR A 150 -4.25 -20.11 -43.79
N ILE A 151 -3.02 -20.07 -43.27
CA ILE A 151 -1.81 -20.43 -44.02
C ILE A 151 -1.81 -21.91 -44.40
N ILE A 152 -2.12 -22.80 -43.45
CA ILE A 152 -2.19 -24.25 -43.69
C ILE A 152 -3.27 -24.56 -44.75
N LEU A 153 -4.43 -23.90 -44.67
CA LEU A 153 -5.50 -24.07 -45.65
C LEU A 153 -5.09 -23.55 -47.04
N LEU A 154 -4.41 -22.41 -47.13
CA LEU A 154 -3.88 -21.88 -48.39
C LEU A 154 -2.84 -22.83 -49.02
N VAL A 155 -1.97 -23.45 -48.22
CA VAL A 155 -0.99 -24.44 -48.70
C VAL A 155 -1.69 -25.70 -49.22
N ILE A 156 -2.65 -26.23 -48.46
CA ILE A 156 -3.42 -27.43 -48.84
C ILE A 156 -4.23 -27.19 -50.12
N ASN A 157 -4.83 -26.00 -50.25
CA ASN A 157 -5.70 -25.64 -51.37
C ASN A 157 -4.95 -24.90 -52.50
N ARG A 158 -3.62 -25.01 -52.58
CA ARG A 158 -2.78 -24.42 -53.65
C ARG A 158 -3.05 -22.93 -53.92
N GLY A 159 -3.24 -22.14 -52.87
CA GLY A 159 -3.41 -20.69 -52.96
C GLY A 159 -4.85 -20.20 -53.01
N SER A 160 -5.85 -21.09 -53.03
CA SER A 160 -7.26 -20.68 -52.93
C SER A 160 -7.83 -20.89 -51.51
N LEU A 161 -8.55 -19.89 -50.97
CA LEU A 161 -9.27 -20.03 -49.70
C LEU A 161 -10.53 -20.89 -49.82
N THR A 162 -11.05 -21.06 -51.03
CA THR A 162 -12.24 -21.85 -51.35
C THR A 162 -11.93 -22.80 -52.50
N PRO A 163 -11.99 -24.13 -52.31
CA PRO A 163 -11.98 -25.06 -53.43
C PRO A 163 -13.29 -24.87 -54.21
N ASP A 164 -13.22 -24.91 -55.55
CA ASP A 164 -14.31 -24.69 -56.52
C ASP A 164 -15.73 -25.06 -56.06
N ASP A 165 -16.69 -24.15 -56.29
CA ASP A 165 -18.18 -24.25 -56.26
C ASP A 165 -18.87 -25.06 -55.14
N LYS A 166 -18.11 -25.57 -54.16
CA LYS A 166 -18.62 -26.35 -53.03
C LYS A 166 -17.95 -25.83 -51.78
N GLY A 167 -18.79 -25.40 -50.83
CA GLY A 167 -18.40 -24.60 -49.67
C GLY A 167 -17.20 -25.12 -48.85
N PRO A 168 -16.65 -24.28 -47.96
CA PRO A 168 -15.32 -24.40 -47.33
C PRO A 168 -15.06 -25.67 -46.48
N ALA A 169 -15.99 -26.62 -46.43
CA ALA A 169 -15.99 -27.75 -45.52
C ALA A 169 -16.30 -29.10 -46.19
N GLN A 170 -15.88 -29.38 -47.44
CA GLN A 170 -16.22 -30.68 -48.07
C GLN A 170 -15.05 -31.66 -48.27
N THR A 171 -13.79 -31.23 -48.31
CA THR A 171 -12.65 -32.16 -48.30
C THR A 171 -12.38 -32.69 -46.89
N ARG A 172 -12.22 -34.03 -46.75
CA ARG A 172 -11.95 -34.69 -45.45
C ARG A 172 -10.75 -34.09 -44.73
N THR A 173 -9.71 -33.74 -45.48
CA THR A 173 -8.47 -33.11 -44.98
C THR A 173 -8.74 -31.74 -44.34
N THR A 174 -9.49 -30.87 -45.01
CA THR A 174 -9.88 -29.54 -44.49
C THR A 174 -10.71 -29.64 -43.21
N ARG A 175 -11.66 -30.59 -43.15
CA ARG A 175 -12.45 -30.83 -41.92
C ARG A 175 -11.58 -31.25 -40.74
N ILE A 176 -10.63 -32.16 -40.96
CA ILE A 176 -9.72 -32.65 -39.92
C ILE A 176 -8.85 -31.49 -39.39
N VAL A 177 -8.29 -30.67 -40.29
CA VAL A 177 -7.46 -29.52 -39.91
C VAL A 177 -8.25 -28.49 -39.09
N ILE A 178 -9.49 -28.17 -39.50
CA ILE A 178 -10.35 -27.24 -38.75
C ILE A 178 -10.68 -27.79 -37.35
N ILE A 179 -10.99 -29.08 -37.23
CA ILE A 179 -11.29 -29.72 -35.94
C ILE A 179 -10.07 -29.69 -35.01
N ILE A 180 -8.88 -30.02 -35.52
CA ILE A 180 -7.64 -30.00 -34.75
C ILE A 180 -7.36 -28.57 -34.24
N LEU A 181 -7.43 -27.58 -35.12
CA LEU A 181 -7.12 -26.20 -34.75
C LEU A 181 -8.14 -25.60 -33.78
N SER A 182 -9.43 -25.90 -33.99
CA SER A 182 -10.50 -25.52 -33.04
C SER A 182 -10.29 -26.18 -31.67
N SER A 183 -9.82 -27.43 -31.63
CA SER A 183 -9.51 -28.14 -30.39
C SER A 183 -8.31 -27.53 -29.67
N VAL A 184 -7.26 -27.15 -30.40
CA VAL A 184 -6.09 -26.44 -29.85
C VAL A 184 -6.47 -25.06 -29.30
N GLU A 185 -7.34 -24.34 -30.00
CA GLU A 185 -7.88 -23.06 -29.52
C GLU A 185 -8.70 -23.24 -28.24
N GLY A 186 -9.62 -24.21 -28.23
CA GLY A 186 -10.41 -24.56 -27.04
C GLY A 186 -9.53 -24.94 -25.85
N LEU A 187 -8.48 -25.74 -26.07
CA LEU A 187 -7.51 -26.12 -25.04
C LEU A 187 -6.73 -24.90 -24.53
N THR A 188 -6.31 -23.99 -25.40
CA THR A 188 -5.59 -22.76 -25.02
C THR A 188 -6.47 -21.87 -24.14
N LEU A 189 -7.75 -21.72 -24.52
CA LEU A 189 -8.74 -20.97 -23.74
C LEU A 189 -9.01 -21.60 -22.38
N LEU A 190 -9.13 -22.93 -22.34
CA LEU A 190 -9.34 -23.70 -21.12
C LEU A 190 -8.14 -23.56 -20.18
N ILE A 191 -6.91 -23.75 -20.66
CA ILE A 191 -5.67 -23.57 -19.89
C ILE A 191 -5.60 -22.16 -19.32
N TRP A 192 -5.87 -21.14 -20.16
CA TRP A 192 -5.87 -19.77 -19.70
C TRP A 192 -6.93 -19.50 -18.61
N PHE A 193 -8.15 -20.01 -18.80
CA PHE A 193 -9.23 -19.87 -17.82
C PHE A 193 -8.86 -20.54 -16.49
N ILE A 194 -8.28 -21.74 -16.55
CA ILE A 194 -7.82 -22.48 -15.38
C ILE A 194 -6.75 -21.67 -14.64
N ILE A 195 -5.68 -21.25 -15.32
CA ILE A 195 -4.57 -20.51 -14.69
C ILE A 195 -5.04 -19.17 -14.11
N ARG A 196 -5.93 -18.46 -14.80
CA ARG A 196 -6.35 -17.10 -14.43
C ARG A 196 -7.42 -17.07 -13.34
N TYR A 197 -8.35 -18.03 -13.33
CA TYR A 197 -9.56 -17.93 -12.51
C TYR A 197 -9.81 -19.13 -11.61
N VAL A 198 -9.41 -20.33 -12.02
CA VAL A 198 -9.66 -21.56 -11.26
C VAL A 198 -8.52 -21.79 -10.27
N TYR A 199 -7.28 -21.82 -10.74
CA TYR A 199 -6.10 -22.13 -9.94
C TYR A 199 -5.94 -21.19 -8.72
N PRO A 200 -6.01 -19.85 -8.85
CA PRO A 200 -5.88 -18.97 -7.68
C PRO A 200 -7.01 -19.15 -6.66
N ARG A 201 -8.22 -19.54 -7.10
CA ARG A 201 -9.34 -19.84 -6.19
C ARG A 201 -9.15 -21.17 -5.47
N ILE A 202 -8.63 -22.19 -6.16
CA ILE A 202 -8.30 -23.47 -5.54
C ILE A 202 -7.27 -23.27 -4.43
N VAL A 203 -6.16 -22.59 -4.74
CA VAL A 203 -5.08 -22.31 -3.77
C VAL A 203 -5.59 -21.49 -2.58
N ARG A 204 -6.51 -20.55 -2.78
CA ARG A 204 -7.00 -19.68 -1.70
C ARG A 204 -8.10 -20.30 -0.85
N ASP A 205 -9.12 -20.90 -1.44
CA ASP A 205 -10.41 -21.14 -0.77
C ASP A 205 -10.64 -22.62 -0.39
N VAL A 206 -9.89 -23.55 -0.98
CA VAL A 206 -10.17 -24.98 -0.81
C VAL A 206 -9.52 -25.51 0.46
N LYS A 207 -10.33 -25.73 1.50
CA LYS A 207 -9.86 -26.24 2.81
C LYS A 207 -9.44 -27.72 2.80
N TRP A 208 -10.00 -28.52 1.90
CA TRP A 208 -9.69 -29.95 1.78
C TRP A 208 -8.45 -30.25 0.93
N LEU A 209 -7.80 -29.22 0.36
CA LEU A 209 -6.59 -29.40 -0.43
C LEU A 209 -5.43 -29.80 0.48
N ASP A 210 -4.99 -31.06 0.37
CA ASP A 210 -3.74 -31.49 0.98
C ASP A 210 -2.57 -30.77 0.28
N THR A 211 -2.06 -29.75 0.96
CA THR A 211 -0.98 -28.88 0.48
C THR A 211 0.32 -29.67 0.31
N ILE A 212 0.60 -30.61 1.21
CA ILE A 212 1.83 -31.41 1.16
C ILE A 212 1.81 -32.31 -0.08
N TRP A 213 0.69 -33.00 -0.31
CA TRP A 213 0.53 -33.86 -1.47
C TRP A 213 0.50 -33.05 -2.79
N TRP A 214 -0.26 -31.96 -2.82
CA TRP A 214 -0.46 -31.15 -4.04
C TRP A 214 0.85 -30.56 -4.58
N TRP A 215 1.71 -30.05 -3.70
CA TRP A 215 3.02 -29.50 -4.07
C TRP A 215 4.18 -30.45 -3.79
N ARG A 216 3.92 -31.71 -3.42
CA ARG A 216 4.94 -32.72 -3.07
C ARG A 216 6.03 -32.16 -2.14
N ILE A 217 5.60 -31.56 -1.04
CA ILE A 217 6.50 -30.86 -0.10
C ILE A 217 7.31 -31.89 0.69
N ILE A 218 8.63 -31.84 0.57
CA ILE A 218 9.57 -32.73 1.26
C ILE A 218 10.54 -31.88 2.06
N GLN A 219 10.68 -32.17 3.34
CA GLN A 219 11.69 -31.54 4.19
C GLN A 219 13.09 -32.04 3.82
N SER A 220 14.04 -31.12 3.67
CA SER A 220 15.44 -31.47 3.44
C SER A 220 16.15 -31.73 4.76
N ASN A 221 16.93 -32.82 4.83
CA ASN A 221 17.80 -33.12 5.98
C ASN A 221 19.15 -32.38 5.89
N TYR A 222 19.40 -31.64 4.80
CA TYR A 222 20.68 -31.00 4.52
C TYR A 222 20.74 -29.60 5.14
N ILE A 223 21.28 -29.50 6.37
CA ILE A 223 21.69 -28.22 6.98
C ILE A 223 23.08 -27.87 6.40
N GLY A 224 23.15 -27.60 5.10
CA GLY A 224 24.40 -27.25 4.41
C GLY A 224 24.62 -25.74 4.37
N SER A 225 25.62 -25.24 5.08
CA SER A 225 26.26 -23.90 4.99
C SER A 225 25.39 -22.63 5.05
N TYR A 226 24.07 -22.71 5.11
CA TYR A 226 23.25 -21.57 5.52
C TYR A 226 23.44 -21.40 7.03
N LYS A 227 23.80 -20.18 7.46
CA LYS A 227 23.98 -19.77 8.86
C LYS A 227 22.96 -20.50 9.74
N GLY A 228 23.42 -21.08 10.86
CA GLY A 228 22.75 -22.08 11.70
C GLY A 228 21.40 -21.69 12.34
N ASP A 229 20.67 -20.73 11.78
CA ASP A 229 19.42 -20.18 12.28
C ASP A 229 18.19 -20.64 11.47
N ALA A 230 18.37 -21.38 10.37
CA ALA A 230 17.26 -21.84 9.54
C ALA A 230 16.39 -22.87 10.28
N VAL A 231 15.10 -22.57 10.37
CA VAL A 231 14.11 -23.33 11.14
C VAL A 231 13.42 -24.37 10.25
N GLY A 232 13.42 -24.20 8.93
CA GLY A 232 12.97 -25.23 8.00
C GLY A 232 13.42 -25.01 6.55
N ILE A 233 13.81 -26.10 5.88
CA ILE A 233 14.18 -26.13 4.46
C ILE A 233 13.31 -27.17 3.77
N PHE A 234 12.58 -26.75 2.73
CA PHE A 234 11.56 -27.57 2.07
C PHE A 234 11.72 -27.56 0.55
N HIS A 235 11.80 -28.73 -0.05
CA HIS A 235 11.66 -28.91 -1.49
C HIS A 235 10.19 -29.02 -1.85
N TYR A 236 9.79 -28.41 -2.96
CA TYR A 236 8.44 -28.51 -3.49
C TYR A 236 8.46 -28.64 -5.01
N PHE A 237 7.34 -29.10 -5.58
CA PHE A 237 7.14 -29.26 -7.01
C PHE A 237 5.89 -28.48 -7.43
N ALA A 238 6.07 -27.44 -8.25
CA ALA A 238 4.98 -26.57 -8.67
C ALA A 238 5.05 -26.18 -10.14
N TRP A 239 3.90 -25.75 -10.66
CA TRP A 239 3.80 -25.18 -11.99
C TRP A 239 4.40 -23.78 -12.04
N GLU A 240 5.34 -23.56 -12.97
CA GLU A 240 5.90 -22.25 -13.24
C GLU A 240 5.30 -21.66 -14.52
N SER A 241 4.66 -20.50 -14.38
CA SER A 241 3.97 -19.82 -15.47
C SER A 241 4.90 -19.36 -16.58
N TYR A 242 6.16 -19.03 -16.26
CA TYR A 242 7.13 -18.57 -17.25
C TYR A 242 7.72 -19.71 -18.09
N SER A 243 7.97 -20.87 -17.48
CA SER A 243 8.55 -22.03 -18.15
C SER A 243 7.51 -22.99 -18.71
N LEU A 244 6.21 -22.76 -18.44
CA LEU A 244 5.08 -23.63 -18.83
C LEU A 244 5.32 -25.11 -18.43
N CYS A 245 6.12 -25.32 -17.39
CA CYS A 245 6.57 -26.62 -16.93
C CYS A 245 6.47 -26.71 -15.41
N LEU A 246 6.37 -27.95 -14.92
CA LEU A 246 6.52 -28.22 -13.49
C LEU A 246 8.01 -28.22 -13.14
N ARG A 247 8.39 -27.51 -12.08
CA ARG A 247 9.77 -27.44 -11.59
C ARG A 247 9.85 -27.68 -10.09
N HIS A 248 10.99 -28.20 -9.68
CA HIS A 248 11.36 -28.25 -8.27
C HIS A 248 11.84 -26.86 -7.83
N GLY A 249 11.38 -26.43 -6.67
CA GLY A 249 11.88 -25.25 -5.97
C GLY A 249 12.26 -25.58 -4.53
N LEU A 250 13.02 -24.69 -3.93
CA LEU A 250 13.47 -24.72 -2.55
C LEU A 250 12.89 -23.51 -1.81
N VAL A 251 12.29 -23.79 -0.65
CA VAL A 251 11.87 -22.79 0.31
C VAL A 251 12.71 -22.93 1.57
N THR A 252 13.19 -21.80 2.08
CA THR A 252 13.81 -21.70 3.40
C THR A 252 13.02 -20.74 4.28
N TYR A 253 12.76 -21.14 5.52
CA TYR A 253 12.20 -20.27 6.55
C TYR A 253 13.17 -20.14 7.73
N VAL A 254 13.39 -18.91 8.16
CA VAL A 254 14.26 -18.53 9.28
C VAL A 254 13.46 -17.60 10.18
N GLY A 255 13.23 -17.94 11.46
CA GLY A 255 12.48 -17.04 12.33
C GLY A 255 11.83 -17.68 13.54
N GLU A 256 11.11 -16.85 14.27
CA GLU A 256 10.31 -17.23 15.43
C GLU A 256 9.11 -18.11 14.99
N VAL A 257 8.69 -19.01 15.88
CA VAL A 257 7.55 -19.91 15.67
C VAL A 257 6.68 -19.93 16.92
N ASN A 258 5.37 -20.10 16.75
CA ASN A 258 4.44 -20.21 17.87
C ASN A 258 4.46 -21.62 18.50
N ALA A 259 3.63 -21.84 19.53
CA ALA A 259 3.53 -23.12 20.23
C ALA A 259 3.11 -24.27 19.29
N GLU A 260 2.24 -23.98 18.32
CA GLU A 260 1.81 -24.93 17.27
C GLU A 260 2.86 -25.15 16.18
N GLY A 261 4.03 -24.51 16.27
CA GLY A 261 5.10 -24.63 15.29
C GLY A 261 4.85 -23.86 14.00
N ARG A 262 3.98 -22.86 13.98
CA ARG A 262 3.76 -22.02 12.79
C ARG A 262 4.67 -20.80 12.83
N PRO A 263 5.12 -20.29 11.66
CA PRO A 263 5.75 -18.97 11.56
C PRO A 263 4.98 -17.89 12.33
N HIS A 264 5.61 -17.27 13.32
CA HIS A 264 4.97 -16.27 14.17
C HIS A 264 6.04 -15.33 14.72
N GLY A 265 5.75 -14.04 14.86
CA GLY A 265 6.75 -13.05 15.24
C GLY A 265 7.67 -12.74 14.06
N ARG A 266 8.97 -12.55 14.30
CA ARG A 266 9.91 -12.18 13.24
C ARG A 266 10.33 -13.38 12.42
N GLY A 267 10.33 -13.24 11.10
CA GLY A 267 10.87 -14.27 10.23
C GLY A 267 11.09 -13.85 8.79
N GLU A 268 11.85 -14.68 8.10
CA GLU A 268 12.25 -14.56 6.72
C GLU A 268 11.88 -15.84 5.97
N TRP A 269 11.21 -15.64 4.84
CA TRP A 269 10.85 -16.67 3.87
C TRP A 269 11.63 -16.43 2.59
N VAL A 270 12.31 -17.44 2.09
CA VAL A 270 13.07 -17.37 0.84
C VAL A 270 12.60 -18.48 -0.09
N ASP A 271 12.02 -18.12 -1.24
CA ASP A 271 11.67 -19.04 -2.34
C ASP A 271 12.62 -18.79 -3.52
N ASP A 272 13.39 -19.81 -3.89
CA ASP A 272 14.41 -19.73 -4.94
C ASP A 272 13.86 -19.72 -6.38
N SER A 273 12.58 -20.02 -6.55
CA SER A 273 11.95 -20.08 -7.86
C SER A 273 11.90 -18.69 -8.52
N PHE A 274 11.90 -18.64 -9.85
CA PHE A 274 11.94 -17.36 -10.58
C PHE A 274 10.75 -16.44 -10.23
N ASP A 275 9.56 -17.04 -10.07
CA ASP A 275 8.34 -16.33 -9.67
C ASP A 275 8.14 -16.29 -8.14
N GLY A 276 9.11 -16.80 -7.38
CA GLY A 276 9.15 -16.81 -5.92
C GLY A 276 9.30 -15.42 -5.31
N GLU A 277 9.26 -15.37 -3.98
CA GLU A 277 9.55 -14.15 -3.22
C GLU A 277 10.47 -14.46 -2.04
N CYS A 278 11.38 -13.54 -1.76
CA CYS A 278 12.05 -13.39 -0.49
C CYS A 278 11.25 -12.37 0.33
N LEU A 279 10.64 -12.78 1.45
CA LEU A 279 9.82 -11.94 2.31
C LEU A 279 10.39 -11.95 3.72
N LYS A 280 10.52 -10.77 4.30
CA LYS A 280 11.15 -10.54 5.58
C LYS A 280 10.31 -9.59 6.43
N GLY A 281 9.90 -10.02 7.62
CA GLY A 281 9.09 -9.18 8.50
C GLY A 281 8.34 -9.96 9.56
N ILE A 282 7.18 -9.43 9.95
CA ILE A 282 6.33 -10.03 10.97
C ILE A 282 5.40 -11.08 10.36
N TRP A 283 5.24 -12.18 11.09
CA TRP A 283 4.36 -13.29 10.82
C TRP A 283 3.37 -13.45 11.97
N GLU A 284 2.13 -13.80 11.64
CA GLU A 284 1.09 -14.11 12.61
C GLU A 284 0.41 -15.40 12.15
N ASP A 285 0.61 -16.47 12.92
CA ASP A 285 0.02 -17.80 12.69
C ASP A 285 0.20 -18.34 11.26
N GLY A 286 1.40 -18.15 10.72
CA GLY A 286 1.79 -18.60 9.38
C GLY A 286 1.50 -17.60 8.26
N MET A 287 0.87 -16.46 8.54
CA MET A 287 0.57 -15.39 7.58
C MET A 287 1.60 -14.26 7.70
N PRO A 288 2.16 -13.72 6.60
CA PRO A 288 2.96 -12.51 6.69
C PRO A 288 2.04 -11.31 6.92
N VAL A 289 2.32 -10.55 7.96
CA VAL A 289 1.54 -9.38 8.39
C VAL A 289 2.48 -8.19 8.44
N GLY A 290 2.06 -7.03 7.91
CA GLY A 290 2.89 -5.83 7.97
C GLY A 290 3.32 -5.53 9.42
N PRO A 291 4.49 -4.92 9.65
CA PRO A 291 5.42 -4.47 8.62
C PRO A 291 6.31 -5.60 8.09
N PHE A 292 6.52 -5.61 6.77
CA PHE A 292 7.47 -6.50 6.09
C PHE A 292 8.02 -5.88 4.81
N GLN A 293 9.15 -6.39 4.34
CA GLN A 293 9.69 -6.14 3.00
C GLN A 293 9.72 -7.45 2.23
N ALA A 294 9.41 -7.39 0.94
CA ALA A 294 9.48 -8.54 0.06
C ALA A 294 10.10 -8.15 -1.28
N ARG A 295 10.81 -9.10 -1.90
CA ARG A 295 11.40 -8.96 -3.22
C ARG A 295 11.13 -10.21 -4.04
N GLY A 296 10.66 -10.04 -5.27
CA GLY A 296 10.53 -11.14 -6.23
C GLY A 296 11.90 -11.68 -6.62
N THR A 297 12.12 -12.98 -6.48
CA THR A 297 13.44 -13.62 -6.65
C THR A 297 13.98 -13.44 -8.08
N GLY A 298 13.16 -13.73 -9.09
CA GLY A 298 13.56 -13.57 -10.49
C GLY A 298 13.26 -12.20 -11.09
N THR A 299 12.24 -11.49 -10.62
CA THR A 299 11.84 -10.19 -11.20
C THR A 299 12.55 -8.99 -10.59
N GLY A 300 13.03 -9.11 -9.34
CA GLY A 300 13.56 -7.98 -8.57
C GLY A 300 12.52 -6.94 -8.16
N ASP A 301 11.24 -7.18 -8.43
CA ASP A 301 10.15 -6.28 -8.01
C ASP A 301 10.11 -6.24 -6.47
N ALA A 302 10.02 -5.05 -5.88
CA ALA A 302 10.07 -4.87 -4.43
C ALA A 302 8.73 -4.37 -3.88
N PHE A 303 8.35 -4.92 -2.72
CA PHE A 303 7.09 -4.67 -2.04
C PHE A 303 7.34 -4.39 -0.57
N HIS A 304 6.68 -3.38 -0.02
CA HIS A 304 6.72 -3.10 1.41
C HIS A 304 5.30 -3.14 1.96
N ALA A 305 5.14 -3.67 3.17
CA ALA A 305 3.94 -3.54 3.97
C ALA A 305 4.18 -2.60 5.15
N VAL A 306 3.28 -1.65 5.34
CA VAL A 306 3.33 -0.67 6.42
C VAL A 306 2.06 -0.73 7.25
N ARG A 307 2.13 -0.33 8.52
CA ARG A 307 0.96 -0.24 9.40
C ARG A 307 0.45 1.19 9.45
N VAL A 308 -0.86 1.36 9.33
CA VAL A 308 -1.52 2.67 9.30
C VAL A 308 -2.78 2.62 10.16
N GLY A 309 -2.93 3.61 11.03
CA GLY A 309 -4.15 3.81 11.80
C GLY A 309 -5.21 4.48 10.95
N LEU A 310 -6.44 3.99 10.98
CA LEU A 310 -7.61 4.61 10.37
C LEU A 310 -8.54 5.09 11.48
N VAL A 311 -8.84 6.38 11.46
CA VAL A 311 -9.87 6.99 12.29
C VAL A 311 -11.01 7.37 11.38
N LYS A 312 -12.17 6.76 11.57
CA LYS A 312 -13.34 6.99 10.72
C LYS A 312 -14.59 7.15 11.56
N ASN A 313 -15.61 7.71 10.94
CA ASN A 313 -16.96 7.66 11.49
C ASN A 313 -17.42 6.20 11.67
N ARG A 314 -17.94 5.87 12.86
CA ARG A 314 -18.37 4.52 13.25
C ARG A 314 -19.37 3.91 12.27
N TYR A 315 -20.35 4.70 11.84
CA TYR A 315 -21.48 4.24 11.03
C TYR A 315 -21.17 4.11 9.54
N THR A 316 -19.94 4.42 9.13
CA THR A 316 -19.48 4.34 7.75
C THR A 316 -18.59 3.10 7.57
N PRO A 317 -18.95 2.15 6.68
CA PRO A 317 -18.09 1.03 6.36
C PRO A 317 -16.80 1.51 5.69
N TRP A 318 -15.71 0.80 5.95
CA TRP A 318 -14.38 1.23 5.48
C TRP A 318 -14.14 0.96 3.97
N ASP A 319 -14.81 -0.04 3.38
CA ASP A 319 -14.62 -0.56 2.00
C ASP A 319 -15.81 -0.23 1.04
N GLU A 320 -16.76 0.60 1.45
CA GLU A 320 -17.97 0.79 0.64
C GLU A 320 -17.90 2.05 -0.25
N TRP A 321 -18.16 1.88 -1.55
CA TRP A 321 -18.42 2.98 -2.47
C TRP A 321 -19.92 3.22 -2.58
N ARG A 322 -20.40 4.39 -2.14
CA ARG A 322 -21.82 4.77 -2.23
C ARG A 322 -22.08 5.93 -3.16
N PHE A 323 -23.20 5.84 -3.88
CA PHE A 323 -23.67 6.92 -4.73
C PHE A 323 -24.19 8.14 -3.94
N TYR A 324 -24.66 7.95 -2.71
CA TYR A 324 -25.30 8.99 -1.91
C TYR A 324 -24.83 9.01 -0.44
N PRO A 325 -24.84 10.21 0.17
CA PRO A 325 -24.91 10.50 1.59
C PRO A 325 -25.33 9.40 2.56
N ARG A 326 -24.52 8.95 3.54
CA ARG A 326 -25.15 8.51 4.81
C ARG A 326 -25.36 9.74 5.68
N PRO A 327 -26.47 9.92 6.42
CA PRO A 327 -26.56 11.00 7.40
C PRO A 327 -25.39 10.92 8.39
N TYR A 328 -24.82 12.07 8.74
CA TYR A 328 -23.73 12.10 9.71
C TYR A 328 -24.26 11.73 11.09
N LYS A 329 -23.51 10.91 11.81
CA LYS A 329 -23.81 10.54 13.20
C LYS A 329 -22.49 10.58 13.95
N SER A 330 -22.42 11.29 15.07
CA SER A 330 -21.20 11.37 15.88
C SER A 330 -20.74 10.00 16.34
N GLY A 331 -19.44 9.83 16.44
CA GLY A 331 -18.82 8.59 16.92
C GLY A 331 -17.70 8.12 16.03
N LEU A 332 -16.56 7.86 16.67
CA LEU A 332 -15.35 7.38 16.02
C LEU A 332 -15.09 5.91 16.29
N ASP A 333 -14.57 5.26 15.26
CA ASP A 333 -13.86 3.99 15.36
C ASP A 333 -12.41 4.19 14.92
N ILE A 334 -11.50 3.58 15.67
CA ILE A 334 -10.08 3.51 15.33
C ILE A 334 -9.77 2.07 14.96
N ILE A 335 -9.09 1.88 13.82
CA ILE A 335 -8.73 0.56 13.28
C ILE A 335 -7.28 0.62 12.83
N VAL A 336 -6.54 -0.48 12.93
CA VAL A 336 -5.19 -0.59 12.35
C VAL A 336 -5.21 -1.54 11.16
N ALA A 337 -4.60 -1.10 10.05
CA ALA A 337 -4.49 -1.87 8.83
C ALA A 337 -3.02 -2.04 8.43
N SER A 338 -2.69 -3.22 7.91
CA SER A 338 -1.46 -3.46 7.15
C SER A 338 -1.73 -3.15 5.67
N VAL A 339 -0.93 -2.29 5.08
CA VAL A 339 -1.04 -1.87 3.68
C VAL A 339 0.19 -2.35 2.91
N GLU A 340 0.00 -3.32 2.04
CA GLU A 340 1.05 -3.82 1.13
C GLU A 340 1.11 -2.97 -0.14
N CYS A 341 2.31 -2.58 -0.55
CA CYS A 341 2.56 -1.58 -1.58
C CYS A 341 3.70 -2.00 -2.50
N SER A 342 3.63 -1.62 -3.78
CA SER A 342 4.77 -1.76 -4.70
C SER A 342 5.71 -0.56 -4.52
N VAL A 343 7.01 -0.81 -4.32
CA VAL A 343 7.99 0.27 -4.08
C VAL A 343 9.09 0.34 -5.13
N SER A 344 9.38 -0.76 -5.84
CA SER A 344 10.33 -0.80 -6.94
C SER A 344 9.94 -1.84 -8.00
N GLY A 345 10.48 -1.68 -9.20
CA GLY A 345 10.21 -2.55 -10.34
C GLY A 345 8.83 -2.29 -10.96
N LYS A 346 8.14 -3.36 -11.34
CA LYS A 346 6.86 -3.30 -12.03
C LYS A 346 5.72 -3.32 -11.02
N TYR A 347 4.98 -2.21 -10.96
CA TYR A 347 3.84 -2.07 -10.08
C TYR A 347 2.74 -3.08 -10.43
N LEU A 348 2.18 -3.72 -9.40
CA LEU A 348 1.11 -4.70 -9.52
C LEU A 348 -0.24 -4.01 -9.42
N LYS A 349 -1.19 -4.37 -10.28
CA LYS A 349 -2.52 -3.72 -10.34
C LYS A 349 -3.39 -3.91 -9.10
N HIS A 350 -3.10 -4.95 -8.32
CA HIS A 350 -3.86 -5.27 -7.12
C HIS A 350 -3.23 -4.62 -5.86
N LEU A 351 -2.11 -3.92 -6.02
CA LEU A 351 -1.47 -3.13 -4.98
C LEU A 351 -1.59 -1.63 -5.33
N PRO A 352 -1.66 -0.73 -4.33
CA PRO A 352 -1.67 -1.00 -2.89
C PRO A 352 -2.91 -1.77 -2.42
N ARG A 353 -2.77 -2.58 -1.36
CA ARG A 353 -3.85 -3.37 -0.76
C ARG A 353 -3.80 -3.30 0.75
N SER A 354 -4.90 -2.91 1.35
CA SER A 354 -5.06 -2.86 2.80
C SER A 354 -5.77 -4.10 3.36
N THR A 355 -5.29 -4.58 4.52
CA THR A 355 -5.87 -5.68 5.29
C THR A 355 -5.96 -5.24 6.75
N LEU A 356 -7.14 -5.36 7.37
CA LEU A 356 -7.33 -5.00 8.77
C LEU A 356 -6.65 -6.04 9.68
N LEU A 357 -5.91 -5.57 10.68
CA LEU A 357 -5.19 -6.45 11.62
C LEU A 357 -6.08 -6.93 12.76
N ILE A 358 -6.98 -6.05 13.22
CA ILE A 358 -7.92 -6.36 14.29
C ILE A 358 -9.27 -6.65 13.63
N PRO A 359 -9.82 -7.87 13.73
CA PRO A 359 -11.20 -8.13 13.34
C PRO A 359 -12.11 -7.27 14.21
N GLN A 360 -13.17 -6.70 13.63
CA GLN A 360 -14.30 -6.18 14.42
C GLN A 360 -14.91 -7.34 15.23
N LYS A 361 -14.37 -7.65 16.42
CA LYS A 361 -15.15 -8.38 17.42
C LYS A 361 -16.18 -7.40 17.96
N PHE A 362 -17.37 -7.46 17.39
CA PHE A 362 -18.59 -6.98 18.04
C PHE A 362 -18.85 -7.92 19.22
N ASP A 363 -18.23 -7.64 20.38
CA ASP A 363 -18.81 -8.04 21.66
C ASP A 363 -19.78 -6.92 22.06
N GLU A 364 -21.02 -7.31 22.37
CA GLU A 364 -22.19 -6.44 22.51
C GLU A 364 -22.17 -5.46 23.69
N GLU A 365 -21.08 -5.30 24.46
CA GLU A 365 -21.14 -4.44 25.66
C GLU A 365 -20.07 -3.37 25.88
N SER A 366 -18.83 -3.41 25.38
CA SER A 366 -17.91 -2.27 25.66
C SER A 366 -16.51 -2.22 25.04
N ASN A 367 -16.02 -3.22 24.30
CA ASN A 367 -14.60 -3.20 23.87
C ASN A 367 -14.32 -2.26 22.69
N LYS A 368 -14.34 -0.95 22.96
CA LYS A 368 -13.82 0.10 22.08
C LYS A 368 -12.29 0.02 22.11
N LEU A 369 -11.67 -0.18 20.95
CA LEU A 369 -10.21 -0.09 20.82
C LEU A 369 -9.78 1.34 21.22
N THR A 370 -8.92 1.45 22.24
CA THR A 370 -8.40 2.75 22.67
C THR A 370 -7.25 3.18 21.77
N MET A 371 -6.92 4.48 21.78
CA MET A 371 -5.75 4.98 21.05
C MET A 371 -4.46 4.29 21.53
N LYS A 372 -4.37 3.99 22.84
CA LYS A 372 -3.23 3.29 23.44
C LYS A 372 -3.08 1.87 22.88
N ASP A 373 -4.17 1.12 22.76
CA ASP A 373 -4.15 -0.22 22.17
C ASP A 373 -3.70 -0.15 20.70
N CYS A 374 -4.14 0.88 19.96
CA CYS A 374 -3.72 1.08 18.57
C CYS A 374 -2.20 1.26 18.43
N LEU A 375 -1.54 1.89 19.41
CA LEU A 375 -0.09 2.14 19.37
C LEU A 375 0.74 0.86 19.40
N GLU A 376 0.28 -0.16 20.13
CA GLU A 376 0.93 -1.48 20.16
C GLU A 376 0.93 -2.11 18.76
N TYR A 377 -0.13 -1.87 18.00
CA TYR A 377 -0.21 -2.30 16.62
C TYR A 377 0.51 -1.36 15.65
N LEU A 378 0.83 -0.09 15.95
CA LEU A 378 1.49 0.83 15.00
C LEU A 378 3.03 0.75 15.01
N THR A 379 3.57 -0.45 14.85
CA THR A 379 5.01 -0.69 14.69
C THR A 379 5.49 -0.35 13.28
N THR A 380 6.71 0.17 13.16
CA THR A 380 7.36 0.39 11.87
C THR A 380 8.28 -0.77 11.50
N PHE A 381 8.68 -0.86 10.24
CA PHE A 381 9.60 -1.89 9.78
C PHE A 381 10.92 -1.85 10.55
N VAL A 382 11.55 -0.67 10.66
CA VAL A 382 12.81 -0.47 11.41
C VAL A 382 12.68 -0.96 12.86
N ALA A 383 11.57 -0.63 13.53
CA ALA A 383 11.34 -1.09 14.91
C ALA A 383 11.12 -2.61 14.99
N SER A 384 10.52 -3.21 13.97
CA SER A 384 10.14 -4.62 13.97
C SER A 384 11.28 -5.55 13.57
N MET A 385 12.26 -5.07 12.78
CA MET A 385 13.36 -5.90 12.31
C MET A 385 14.55 -5.97 13.27
N GLY A 386 14.69 -5.00 14.19
CA GLY A 386 15.91 -4.86 14.97
C GLY A 386 17.15 -4.60 14.09
N PRO A 387 18.33 -4.43 14.68
CA PRO A 387 19.57 -4.15 13.95
C PRO A 387 20.16 -5.35 13.15
N ASP A 388 19.70 -6.59 13.38
CA ASP A 388 20.51 -7.79 13.09
C ASP A 388 20.05 -8.69 11.93
N PHE A 389 19.24 -8.21 10.99
CA PHE A 389 18.85 -9.04 9.85
C PHE A 389 19.09 -8.31 8.51
N ASP A 390 20.27 -8.58 7.94
CA ASP A 390 20.81 -8.27 6.58
C ASP A 390 21.47 -6.94 6.25
N SER A 391 21.98 -6.20 7.24
CA SER A 391 23.09 -5.28 6.94
C SER A 391 23.82 -4.90 8.21
N ASN A 392 25.12 -5.21 8.27
CA ASN A 392 26.07 -4.60 9.20
C ASN A 392 26.23 -3.07 9.01
N ASP A 393 25.28 -2.37 8.38
CA ASP A 393 25.46 -1.00 7.87
C ASP A 393 24.38 0.01 8.28
N VAL A 394 23.42 -0.36 9.13
CA VAL A 394 22.43 0.60 9.65
C VAL A 394 22.40 0.64 11.18
N THR A 395 23.55 0.52 11.83
CA THR A 395 23.79 1.38 13.00
C THR A 395 23.58 2.80 12.48
N GLN A 396 22.77 3.65 13.12
CA GLN A 396 22.61 5.07 12.75
C GLN A 396 24.00 5.69 12.52
N SER A 397 24.49 5.70 11.29
CA SER A 397 25.83 6.18 10.94
C SER A 397 25.80 7.67 10.62
N SER A 398 24.61 8.27 10.69
CA SER A 398 24.39 9.70 10.53
C SER A 398 23.42 10.22 11.59
N VAL A 399 23.80 11.34 12.22
CA VAL A 399 22.97 12.13 13.12
C VAL A 399 22.75 13.47 12.45
N ILE A 400 21.49 13.90 12.35
CA ILE A 400 21.14 15.18 11.74
C ILE A 400 20.87 16.19 12.86
N ILE A 401 21.79 17.14 13.01
CA ILE A 401 21.71 18.25 13.96
C ILE A 401 21.28 19.50 13.20
N ARG A 402 20.31 20.24 13.73
CA ARG A 402 19.81 21.51 13.19
C ARG A 402 19.98 22.61 14.23
N MET A 403 20.38 23.80 13.80
CA MET A 403 20.30 24.99 14.64
C MET A 403 18.92 25.64 14.47
N LYS A 404 18.27 25.97 15.58
CA LYS A 404 17.02 26.75 15.68
C LYS A 404 17.30 28.01 16.50
N ASP A 405 16.38 28.97 16.45
CA ASP A 405 16.47 30.23 17.21
C ASP A 405 16.60 29.99 18.73
N GLU A 406 16.12 28.85 19.24
CA GLU A 406 16.19 28.46 20.65
C GLU A 406 17.32 27.44 20.96
N GLY A 407 18.23 27.13 20.03
CA GLY A 407 19.33 26.17 20.23
C GLY A 407 19.37 25.03 19.22
N PHE A 408 20.08 23.93 19.50
CA PHE A 408 20.12 22.77 18.60
C PHE A 408 18.87 21.90 18.69
N ALA A 409 18.50 21.26 17.57
CA ALA A 409 17.45 20.26 17.46
C ALA A 409 17.97 19.08 16.66
N ILE A 410 17.90 17.88 17.22
CA ILE A 410 18.46 16.67 16.63
C ILE A 410 17.32 15.78 16.18
N THR A 411 17.32 15.36 14.92
CA THR A 411 16.22 14.53 14.39
C THR A 411 16.23 13.17 15.06
N GLY A 412 15.08 12.78 15.65
CA GLY A 412 14.92 11.52 16.36
C GLY A 412 15.62 11.47 17.72
N TYR A 413 15.92 12.62 18.32
CA TYR A 413 16.48 12.74 19.67
C TYR A 413 15.84 13.91 20.43
N TYR A 414 15.71 13.78 21.75
CA TYR A 414 15.19 14.83 22.65
C TYR A 414 16.19 15.15 23.77
N PRO A 415 16.29 16.40 24.23
CA PRO A 415 17.20 16.75 25.31
C PRO A 415 16.70 16.14 26.63
N ILE A 416 17.62 15.58 27.43
CA ILE A 416 17.33 14.96 28.72
C ILE A 416 16.89 16.01 29.74
N ASP A 417 17.46 17.21 29.65
CA ASP A 417 17.17 18.31 30.55
C ASP A 417 16.89 19.60 29.77
N LYS A 418 15.97 20.45 30.24
CA LYS A 418 15.64 21.74 29.57
C LYS A 418 16.83 22.71 29.57
N SER A 419 17.80 22.46 30.43
CA SER A 419 19.05 23.21 30.66
C SER A 419 20.26 22.65 29.90
N THR A 420 20.13 21.50 29.21
CA THR A 420 21.24 20.87 28.49
C THR A 420 21.88 21.89 27.55
N SER A 421 23.18 22.16 27.72
CA SER A 421 23.92 23.23 27.06
C SER A 421 23.55 23.35 25.58
N ARG A 422 22.80 24.40 25.24
CA ARG A 422 22.25 24.64 23.90
C ARG A 422 23.32 25.05 22.88
N ASN A 423 24.57 25.18 23.33
CA ASN A 423 25.68 25.71 22.55
C ASN A 423 26.64 24.63 22.05
N GLU A 424 26.50 23.38 22.51
CA GLU A 424 27.36 22.27 22.07
C GLU A 424 26.55 20.97 21.97
N VAL A 425 26.77 20.22 20.89
CA VAL A 425 26.23 18.86 20.72
C VAL A 425 27.41 17.91 20.52
N VAL A 426 27.65 17.05 21.50
CA VAL A 426 28.71 16.04 21.44
C VAL A 426 28.12 14.71 21.00
N VAL A 427 28.55 14.23 19.83
CA VAL A 427 28.17 12.92 19.28
C VAL A 427 29.32 11.95 19.49
N ARG A 428 29.10 10.88 20.25
CA ARG A 428 30.10 9.84 20.53
C ARG A 428 29.69 8.53 19.89
N ARG A 429 30.64 7.84 19.27
CA ARG A 429 30.48 6.44 18.89
C ARG A 429 30.81 5.58 20.12
N VAL A 430 29.83 4.85 20.65
CA VAL A 430 29.96 4.02 21.85
C VAL A 430 29.68 2.56 21.54
N PRO A 431 30.37 1.60 22.19
CA PRO A 431 30.02 0.18 22.07
C PRO A 431 28.60 -0.08 22.58
N LYS A 432 27.86 -0.96 21.92
CA LYS A 432 26.54 -1.39 22.37
C LYS A 432 26.70 -2.36 23.55
N GLU A 433 26.03 -2.09 24.67
CA GLU A 433 26.22 -2.78 25.96
C GLU A 433 25.93 -4.30 25.91
N THR A 434 25.29 -4.80 24.85
CA THR A 434 24.91 -6.21 24.68
C THR A 434 25.77 -6.98 23.66
N SER A 435 26.95 -6.47 23.27
CA SER A 435 27.78 -7.16 22.27
C SER A 435 28.66 -8.25 22.91
N ASP A 436 28.45 -9.50 22.48
CA ASP A 436 29.32 -10.64 22.80
C ASP A 436 30.76 -10.37 22.33
N HIS A 437 31.73 -10.94 23.05
CA HIS A 437 33.17 -10.62 22.98
C HIS A 437 33.86 -10.81 21.61
N PHE A 438 33.16 -11.24 20.57
CA PHE A 438 33.72 -11.51 19.25
C PHE A 438 33.33 -10.49 18.16
N ASN A 439 32.36 -9.59 18.39
CA ASN A 439 32.02 -8.53 17.43
C ASN A 439 31.49 -7.27 18.16
N ILE A 440 32.33 -6.25 18.32
CA ILE A 440 31.94 -5.00 19.00
C ILE A 440 31.09 -4.16 18.04
N GLU A 441 29.78 -4.18 18.24
CA GLU A 441 28.85 -3.31 17.54
C GLU A 441 28.86 -1.92 18.18
N TYR A 442 28.92 -0.86 17.36
CA TYR A 442 28.97 0.52 17.85
C TYR A 442 27.65 1.24 17.55
N THR A 443 27.15 2.02 18.52
CA THR A 443 26.02 2.93 18.35
C THR A 443 26.45 4.38 18.54
N LEU A 444 25.66 5.34 18.06
CA LEU A 444 25.88 6.76 18.34
C LEU A 444 25.12 7.16 19.61
N LYS A 445 25.83 7.72 20.58
CA LYS A 445 25.27 8.35 21.77
C LYS A 445 25.50 9.84 21.67
N ILE A 446 24.49 10.62 22.01
CA ILE A 446 24.56 12.08 22.00
C ILE A 446 24.44 12.56 23.44
N ASP A 447 25.44 13.27 23.92
CA ASP A 447 25.51 13.68 25.32
C ASP A 447 24.37 14.63 25.66
N GLY A 448 23.59 14.29 26.69
CA GLY A 448 22.43 15.10 27.10
C GLY A 448 21.20 14.95 26.20
N TRP A 449 21.20 14.01 25.25
CA TRP A 449 20.06 13.73 24.36
C TRP A 449 19.69 12.23 24.38
N ARG A 450 18.40 11.92 24.35
CA ARG A 450 17.85 10.55 24.28
C ARG A 450 17.21 10.28 22.92
N PRO A 451 17.44 9.12 22.29
CA PRO A 451 16.78 8.77 21.03
C PRO A 451 15.28 8.59 21.21
N SER A 452 14.51 9.09 20.25
CA SER A 452 13.07 8.96 20.13
C SER A 452 12.74 7.52 19.73
N GLY A 453 12.54 6.62 20.71
CA GLY A 453 12.13 5.23 20.46
C GLY A 453 12.71 4.17 21.38
N THR A 454 13.47 4.51 22.42
CA THR A 454 13.89 3.50 23.41
C THR A 454 12.71 3.09 24.28
N THR A 455 12.15 1.92 24.01
CA THR A 455 11.28 1.21 24.95
C THR A 455 12.14 0.71 26.10
N SER A 456 12.05 1.35 27.26
CA SER A 456 12.53 0.74 28.51
C SER A 456 11.76 -0.56 28.75
N ALA A 457 12.44 -1.60 29.25
CA ALA A 457 11.85 -2.91 29.57
C ALA A 457 10.68 -2.87 30.58
N SER A 458 10.36 -1.69 31.13
CA SER A 458 9.27 -1.41 32.06
C SER A 458 7.97 -0.90 31.41
N GLY A 459 7.83 -0.91 30.07
CA GLY A 459 6.57 -0.54 29.42
C GLY A 459 6.18 0.95 29.54
N HIS A 460 7.10 1.81 29.94
CA HIS A 460 6.95 3.27 29.89
C HIS A 460 7.73 3.85 28.71
N CYS A 461 7.00 4.33 27.70
CA CYS A 461 7.55 5.10 26.59
C CYS A 461 7.84 6.53 27.06
N GLU A 462 9.03 6.79 27.59
CA GLU A 462 9.52 8.15 27.89
C GLU A 462 10.15 8.86 26.65
N GLY A 463 9.77 8.45 25.44
CA GLY A 463 10.08 9.15 24.19
C GLY A 463 8.86 9.91 23.70
N LEU A 464 8.97 11.22 23.52
CA LEU A 464 7.92 12.10 23.00
C LEU A 464 7.42 11.61 21.62
N LEU A 465 6.24 10.98 21.56
CA LEU A 465 5.67 10.43 20.34
C LEU A 465 5.17 11.54 19.41
N GLU A 466 5.39 11.40 18.11
CA GLU A 466 4.83 12.30 17.09
C GLU A 466 3.85 11.55 16.21
N CYS A 467 2.86 12.24 15.64
CA CYS A 467 1.96 11.61 14.67
C CYS A 467 1.81 12.44 13.40
N VAL A 468 1.58 11.75 12.29
CA VAL A 468 1.12 12.37 11.04
C VAL A 468 -0.33 11.98 10.80
N VAL A 469 -1.19 12.98 10.63
CA VAL A 469 -2.62 12.83 10.37
C VAL A 469 -2.87 13.20 8.92
N PHE A 470 -3.28 12.21 8.12
CA PHE A 470 -3.68 12.40 6.73
C PHE A 470 -5.21 12.58 6.61
N ILE A 471 -5.64 13.74 6.10
CA ILE A 471 -7.04 14.06 5.82
C ILE A 471 -7.28 14.00 4.32
N HIS A 472 -8.00 12.97 3.86
CA HIS A 472 -8.22 12.74 2.44
C HIS A 472 -9.32 13.65 1.83
N GLY A 473 -9.34 13.72 0.51
CA GLY A 473 -10.30 14.50 -0.26
C GLY A 473 -11.64 13.80 -0.54
N PHE A 474 -12.41 14.39 -1.46
CA PHE A 474 -13.69 13.88 -1.94
C PHE A 474 -13.53 12.62 -2.81
N ASN A 475 -14.60 11.81 -2.93
CA ASN A 475 -14.63 10.60 -3.75
C ASN A 475 -13.53 9.57 -3.38
N CYS A 476 -13.30 9.40 -2.08
CA CYS A 476 -12.22 8.59 -1.51
C CYS A 476 -12.76 7.82 -0.30
N PRO A 477 -13.14 6.53 -0.43
CA PRO A 477 -13.49 5.70 0.72
C PRO A 477 -12.29 5.47 1.62
N SER A 478 -12.54 5.16 2.89
CA SER A 478 -11.50 4.99 3.91
C SER A 478 -10.42 3.98 3.50
N LYS A 479 -10.81 2.87 2.87
CA LYS A 479 -9.89 1.87 2.29
C LYS A 479 -8.94 2.46 1.26
N PHE A 480 -9.47 3.25 0.34
CA PHE A 480 -8.65 3.88 -0.71
C PHE A 480 -7.74 4.97 -0.12
N ALA A 481 -8.19 5.69 0.90
CA ALA A 481 -7.37 6.65 1.64
C ALA A 481 -6.20 5.96 2.37
N LEU A 482 -6.47 4.83 3.05
CA LEU A 482 -5.46 3.98 3.67
C LEU A 482 -4.42 3.48 2.66
N GLU A 483 -4.88 2.96 1.53
CA GLU A 483 -4.02 2.45 0.46
C GLU A 483 -3.15 3.55 -0.16
N THR A 484 -3.72 4.74 -0.37
CA THR A 484 -3.01 5.91 -0.88
C THR A 484 -1.93 6.35 0.11
N PHE A 485 -2.27 6.47 1.39
CA PHE A 485 -1.33 6.92 2.42
C PHE A 485 -0.28 5.86 2.75
N GLY A 486 -0.65 4.58 2.78
CA GLY A 486 0.29 3.47 2.95
C GLY A 486 1.33 3.41 1.83
N GLN A 487 0.92 3.65 0.58
CA GLN A 487 1.85 3.73 -0.56
C GLN A 487 2.83 4.89 -0.43
N PHE A 488 2.39 6.04 0.11
CA PHE A 488 3.27 7.16 0.44
C PHE A 488 4.29 6.75 1.52
N LEU A 489 3.82 6.18 2.64
CA LEU A 489 4.68 5.77 3.76
C LEU A 489 5.70 4.70 3.37
N ALA A 490 5.28 3.73 2.56
CA ALA A 490 6.15 2.66 2.05
C ALA A 490 7.34 3.16 1.23
N LEU A 491 7.17 4.29 0.53
CA LEU A 491 8.23 4.96 -0.22
C LEU A 491 9.00 6.00 0.61
N ALA A 492 8.35 6.57 1.63
CA ALA A 492 8.92 7.65 2.44
C ALA A 492 9.78 7.15 3.60
N ASP A 493 9.57 5.91 4.07
CA ASP A 493 10.35 5.29 5.15
C ASP A 493 10.48 6.19 6.39
N PHE A 494 9.37 6.31 7.11
CA PHE A 494 9.25 7.16 8.30
C PHE A 494 9.91 6.49 9.52
N PRO A 495 10.52 7.30 10.41
CA PRO A 495 11.10 6.78 11.65
C PRO A 495 10.03 6.26 12.61
N SER A 496 10.42 5.37 13.53
CA SER A 496 9.51 4.66 14.44
C SER A 496 8.73 5.55 15.41
N TYR A 497 9.24 6.74 15.73
CA TYR A 497 8.61 7.71 16.63
C TYR A 497 7.46 8.50 15.98
N ILE A 498 7.33 8.49 14.65
CA ILE A 498 6.23 9.16 13.93
C ILE A 498 5.16 8.12 13.57
N LYS A 499 3.99 8.20 14.20
CA LYS A 499 2.88 7.27 13.98
C LYS A 499 1.91 7.78 12.90
N PRO A 500 1.60 6.96 11.87
CA PRO A 500 0.73 7.39 10.79
C PRO A 500 -0.75 7.09 11.05
N PHE A 501 -1.58 8.12 10.90
CA PHE A 501 -3.04 8.03 10.96
C PHE A 501 -3.70 8.62 9.70
N VAL A 502 -4.78 8.00 9.24
CA VAL A 502 -5.73 8.55 8.28
C VAL A 502 -6.97 8.96 9.04
N PHE A 503 -7.31 10.24 9.00
CA PHE A 503 -8.62 10.71 9.44
C PHE A 503 -9.56 10.74 8.24
N SER A 504 -10.59 9.90 8.29
CA SER A 504 -11.52 9.68 7.19
C SER A 504 -12.88 10.33 7.48
N PRO A 505 -13.11 11.55 6.96
CA PRO A 505 -14.44 12.15 7.01
C PRO A 505 -15.42 11.35 6.14
N ALA A 506 -16.72 11.53 6.38
CA ALA A 506 -17.74 10.93 5.53
C ALA A 506 -17.51 11.29 4.05
N SER A 507 -17.45 10.28 3.17
CA SER A 507 -17.19 10.45 1.75
C SER A 507 -18.15 9.63 0.90
N THR A 508 -18.49 10.13 -0.30
CA THR A 508 -19.35 9.44 -1.28
C THR A 508 -18.91 9.75 -2.72
N ASN A 509 -19.58 9.13 -3.69
CA ASN A 509 -19.30 9.27 -5.12
C ASN A 509 -19.64 10.66 -5.70
N SER A 510 -19.16 10.88 -6.93
CA SER A 510 -18.96 12.16 -7.62
C SER A 510 -20.17 13.10 -7.78
N LEU A 511 -21.42 12.64 -7.68
CA LEU A 511 -22.59 13.48 -7.96
C LEU A 511 -23.03 14.36 -6.77
N TRP A 512 -22.51 14.11 -5.57
CA TRP A 512 -22.98 14.75 -4.32
C TRP A 512 -21.92 15.59 -3.61
N TYR A 513 -21.01 16.22 -4.37
CA TYR A 513 -19.90 17.01 -3.80
C TYR A 513 -20.35 18.01 -2.74
N PHE A 514 -21.35 18.86 -3.03
CA PHE A 514 -21.82 19.88 -2.08
C PHE A 514 -22.49 19.28 -0.83
N GLY A 515 -23.20 18.16 -0.98
CA GLY A 515 -23.81 17.44 0.14
C GLY A 515 -22.75 16.87 1.07
N VAL A 516 -21.73 16.21 0.51
CA VAL A 516 -20.58 15.68 1.27
C VAL A 516 -19.79 16.82 1.92
N LYS A 517 -19.52 17.90 1.19
CA LYS A 517 -18.86 19.09 1.71
C LYS A 517 -19.60 19.63 2.93
N LYS A 518 -20.91 19.87 2.83
CA LYS A 518 -21.73 20.34 3.96
C LYS A 518 -21.71 19.37 5.14
N GLN A 519 -21.75 18.07 4.87
CA GLN A 519 -21.77 17.04 5.90
C GLN A 519 -20.42 16.87 6.61
N ALA A 520 -19.31 16.83 5.87
CA ALA A 520 -17.97 16.70 6.44
C ALA A 520 -17.53 17.98 7.17
N SER A 521 -18.11 19.13 6.83
CA SER A 521 -17.97 20.41 7.52
C SER A 521 -18.99 20.65 8.64
N SER A 522 -19.79 19.65 9.00
CA SER A 522 -20.79 19.77 10.09
C SER A 522 -20.14 19.91 11.46
N GLU A 523 -20.87 20.46 12.43
CA GLU A 523 -20.39 20.60 13.80
C GLU A 523 -20.12 19.23 14.44
N GLU A 524 -20.91 18.21 14.10
CA GLU A 524 -20.66 16.83 14.53
C GLU A 524 -19.31 16.32 14.02
N ALA A 525 -18.95 16.61 12.76
CA ALA A 525 -17.67 16.20 12.19
C ALA A 525 -16.48 16.95 12.80
N ILE A 526 -16.67 18.24 13.12
CA ILE A 526 -15.67 19.04 13.82
C ILE A 526 -15.45 18.49 15.25
N ASN A 527 -16.53 18.10 15.94
CA ASN A 527 -16.46 17.51 17.28
C ASN A 527 -15.82 16.11 17.29
N ASP A 528 -16.09 15.29 16.28
CA ASP A 528 -15.41 14.01 16.10
C ASP A 528 -13.89 14.24 15.92
N PHE A 529 -13.48 15.22 15.10
CA PHE A 529 -12.07 15.56 14.97
C PHE A 529 -11.44 16.08 16.28
N ARG A 530 -12.16 16.90 17.06
CA ARG A 530 -11.74 17.31 18.41
C ARG A 530 -11.47 16.09 19.30
N THR A 531 -12.41 15.15 19.33
CA THR A 531 -12.31 13.93 20.13
C THR A 531 -11.08 13.12 19.73
N PHE A 532 -10.83 12.97 18.44
CA PHE A 532 -9.61 12.32 17.95
C PHE A 532 -8.32 13.01 18.41
N LEU A 533 -8.26 14.35 18.36
CA LEU A 533 -7.09 15.09 18.84
C LEU A 533 -6.89 14.95 20.36
N GLN A 534 -7.97 14.91 21.13
CA GLN A 534 -7.93 14.64 22.57
C GLN A 534 -7.42 13.22 22.85
N ASP A 535 -7.93 12.21 22.12
CA ASP A 535 -7.47 10.82 22.22
C ASP A 535 -5.95 10.69 21.91
N LEU A 536 -5.42 11.48 20.96
CA LEU A 536 -3.99 11.54 20.69
C LEU A 536 -3.20 12.16 21.85
N ARG A 537 -3.65 13.29 22.38
CA ARG A 537 -3.02 13.94 23.53
C ARG A 537 -2.96 12.99 24.73
N ASP A 538 -4.09 12.35 25.03
CA ASP A 538 -4.24 11.46 26.18
C ASP A 538 -3.42 10.16 26.01
N ALA A 539 -3.14 9.76 24.76
CA ALA A 539 -2.21 8.67 24.43
C ALA A 539 -0.72 9.06 24.52
N GLY A 540 -0.39 10.32 24.84
CA GLY A 540 0.97 10.80 25.04
C GLY A 540 1.68 11.34 23.79
N PHE A 541 0.94 11.66 22.72
CA PHE A 541 1.53 12.37 21.57
C PHE A 541 1.88 13.80 21.96
N CYS A 542 3.08 14.23 21.57
CA CYS A 542 3.58 15.56 21.86
C CYS A 542 3.48 16.52 20.67
N ALA A 543 3.48 15.98 19.46
CA ALA A 543 3.50 16.76 18.24
C ALA A 543 2.70 16.10 17.11
N VAL A 544 2.02 16.94 16.35
CA VAL A 544 1.13 16.53 15.26
C VAL A 544 1.56 17.20 13.96
N HIS A 545 1.61 16.41 12.89
CA HIS A 545 1.78 16.86 11.52
C HIS A 545 0.48 16.63 10.75
N ILE A 546 -0.09 17.68 10.17
CA ILE A 546 -1.31 17.55 9.35
C ILE A 546 -0.91 17.53 7.89
N LEU A 547 -1.25 16.45 7.19
CA LEU A 547 -1.17 16.34 5.74
C LEU A 547 -2.58 16.24 5.19
N SER A 548 -2.94 17.06 4.21
CA SER A 548 -4.30 17.06 3.67
C SER A 548 -4.31 17.18 2.16
N HIS A 549 -5.35 16.67 1.51
CA HIS A 549 -5.47 16.68 0.05
C HIS A 549 -6.84 17.14 -0.42
N SER A 550 -6.87 18.00 -1.45
CA SER A 550 -8.08 18.46 -2.13
C SER A 550 -9.12 19.02 -1.14
N MET A 551 -10.35 18.50 -1.13
CA MET A 551 -11.40 18.85 -0.15
C MET A 551 -10.95 18.66 1.30
N GLY A 552 -10.05 17.70 1.58
CA GLY A 552 -9.48 17.47 2.90
C GLY A 552 -8.69 18.67 3.41
N CYS A 553 -8.09 19.48 2.54
CA CYS A 553 -7.43 20.73 2.93
C CYS A 553 -8.43 21.77 3.44
N MET A 554 -9.59 21.88 2.78
CA MET A 554 -10.66 22.77 3.23
C MET A 554 -11.20 22.31 4.59
N LEU A 555 -11.36 21.00 4.79
CA LEU A 555 -11.76 20.45 6.09
C LEU A 555 -10.71 20.72 7.17
N ALA A 556 -9.42 20.52 6.89
CA ALA A 556 -8.34 20.83 7.82
C ALA A 556 -8.36 22.30 8.28
N LEU A 557 -8.63 23.24 7.37
CA LEU A 557 -8.76 24.67 7.69
C LEU A 557 -10.01 24.97 8.55
N GLN A 558 -11.11 24.25 8.33
CA GLN A 558 -12.31 24.39 9.18
C GLN A 558 -12.12 23.75 10.56
N TYR A 559 -11.48 22.59 10.62
CA TYR A 559 -11.17 21.88 11.86
C TYR A 559 -10.17 22.63 12.74
N ALA A 560 -9.42 23.59 12.18
CA ALA A 560 -8.58 24.51 12.97
C ALA A 560 -9.36 25.31 14.04
N ARG A 561 -10.70 25.34 13.99
CA ARG A 561 -11.56 25.93 15.04
C ARG A 561 -11.42 25.24 16.40
N VAL A 562 -11.08 23.95 16.44
CA VAL A 562 -10.96 23.19 17.69
C VAL A 562 -9.52 23.07 18.20
N PHE A 563 -8.59 23.83 17.61
CA PHE A 563 -7.17 23.77 17.98
C PHE A 563 -6.85 24.43 19.32
N GLU A 564 -7.67 25.39 19.77
CA GLU A 564 -7.44 26.19 20.97
C GLU A 564 -7.28 25.34 22.24
N GLU A 565 -8.06 24.26 22.35
CA GLU A 565 -8.07 23.35 23.51
C GLU A 565 -7.01 22.24 23.43
N THR A 566 -6.33 22.11 22.28
CA THR A 566 -5.49 20.93 21.99
C THR A 566 -4.04 21.28 21.67
N PHE A 567 -3.79 22.44 21.06
CA PHE A 567 -2.48 22.84 20.57
C PHE A 567 -1.95 24.09 21.27
N GLN A 568 -0.64 24.12 21.50
CA GLN A 568 0.08 25.29 22.01
C GLN A 568 0.01 26.46 21.01
N MET A 569 -0.26 27.67 21.52
CA MET A 569 -0.16 28.91 20.74
C MET A 569 1.27 29.44 20.73
N LYS A 570 1.66 30.14 19.66
CA LYS A 570 3.03 30.69 19.52
C LYS A 570 3.45 31.71 20.58
N SER A 571 2.52 32.36 21.27
CA SER A 571 2.79 33.54 22.12
C SER A 571 2.64 33.31 23.63
N SER A 572 2.42 32.10 24.12
CA SER A 572 2.37 31.85 25.57
C SER A 572 3.78 31.75 26.18
N GLY A 573 4.49 32.89 26.20
CA GLY A 573 5.74 33.09 26.93
C GLY A 573 5.55 33.31 28.44
N LYS A 574 4.43 32.91 29.03
CA LYS A 574 4.21 32.95 30.47
C LYS A 574 3.65 31.62 30.95
N SER A 575 4.40 31.03 31.86
CA SER A 575 3.98 29.99 32.80
C SER A 575 2.62 30.33 33.40
N GLN A 576 1.59 29.64 32.93
CA GLN A 576 0.48 29.27 33.80
C GLN A 576 0.49 27.75 33.86
N ASP A 577 0.83 27.26 35.05
CA ASP A 577 0.54 25.91 35.50
C ASP A 577 -0.95 25.66 35.29
N SER A 578 -1.28 24.99 34.19
CA SER A 578 -2.59 24.40 33.94
C SER A 578 -2.31 22.95 33.60
N GLU A 579 -2.75 22.04 34.47
CA GLU A 579 -2.62 20.60 34.33
C GLU A 579 -3.21 20.13 32.98
N GLY A 580 -2.32 19.87 32.02
CA GLY A 580 -2.65 19.35 30.70
C GLY A 580 -1.60 19.76 29.67
N THR A 581 -0.67 18.86 29.35
CA THR A 581 0.38 19.13 28.35
C THR A 581 -0.25 19.25 26.95
N LEU A 582 -0.51 20.47 26.48
CA LEU A 582 -0.99 20.73 25.11
C LEU A 582 0.04 20.23 24.08
N MET A 583 -0.44 19.73 22.94
CA MET A 583 0.41 19.24 21.87
C MET A 583 0.99 20.38 21.02
N LYS A 584 2.06 20.12 20.28
CA LYS A 584 2.61 21.05 19.28
C LYS A 584 2.10 20.71 17.87
N LEU A 585 1.62 21.71 17.14
CA LEU A 585 1.34 21.55 15.71
C LEU A 585 2.62 21.82 14.89
N SER A 586 3.35 20.77 14.53
CA SER A 586 4.69 20.87 13.94
C SER A 586 4.68 21.34 12.49
N THR A 587 3.83 20.76 11.65
CA THR A 587 3.72 21.12 10.22
C THR A 587 2.28 20.99 9.74
N VAL A 588 1.86 21.86 8.83
CA VAL A 588 0.60 21.73 8.09
C VAL A 588 0.89 21.77 6.61
N THR A 589 0.55 20.70 5.90
CA THR A 589 0.77 20.56 4.46
C THR A 589 -0.55 20.40 3.72
N LEU A 590 -0.83 21.33 2.81
CA LEU A 590 -2.03 21.37 1.99
C LEU A 590 -1.70 20.97 0.54
N LEU A 591 -2.18 19.82 0.10
CA LEU A 591 -1.96 19.31 -1.26
C LEU A 591 -3.13 19.67 -2.17
N ASN A 592 -2.89 20.53 -3.16
CA ASN A 592 -3.89 21.02 -4.12
C ASN A 592 -5.21 21.42 -3.43
N PRO A 593 -5.18 22.36 -2.47
CA PRO A 593 -6.33 22.67 -1.63
C PRO A 593 -7.54 23.17 -2.42
N ASP A 594 -8.69 22.52 -2.18
CA ASP A 594 -9.99 22.90 -2.73
C ASP A 594 -10.69 23.92 -1.83
N THR A 595 -10.09 25.11 -1.72
CA THR A 595 -10.62 26.22 -0.93
C THR A 595 -10.44 27.53 -1.68
N SER A 596 -11.29 28.51 -1.36
CA SER A 596 -11.17 29.88 -1.86
C SER A 596 -9.85 30.51 -1.43
N LEU A 597 -9.13 31.09 -2.39
CA LEU A 597 -7.93 31.88 -2.15
C LEU A 597 -8.25 33.08 -1.25
N ASN A 598 -9.36 33.78 -1.52
CA ASN A 598 -9.75 34.97 -0.77
C ASN A 598 -10.08 34.64 0.68
N LYS A 599 -10.79 33.53 0.91
CA LYS A 599 -11.09 33.07 2.26
C LYS A 599 -9.82 32.73 3.04
N PHE A 600 -8.89 32.03 2.40
CA PHE A 600 -7.61 31.67 3.02
C PHE A 600 -6.80 32.90 3.44
N LEU A 601 -6.65 33.88 2.53
CA LEU A 601 -5.89 35.10 2.79
C LEU A 601 -6.50 35.98 3.89
N ASN A 602 -7.83 36.02 3.98
CA ASN A 602 -8.52 36.92 4.89
C ASN A 602 -8.77 36.32 6.29
N GLN A 603 -8.94 35.00 6.40
CA GLN A 603 -9.40 34.35 7.62
C GLN A 603 -8.55 33.11 7.97
N ASP A 604 -8.49 32.13 7.07
CA ASP A 604 -8.00 30.80 7.46
C ASP A 604 -6.50 30.80 7.78
N TYR A 605 -5.67 31.58 7.06
CA TYR A 605 -4.24 31.70 7.34
C TYR A 605 -3.99 32.29 8.73
N ALA A 606 -4.69 33.36 9.09
CA ALA A 606 -4.52 34.02 10.39
C ALA A 606 -4.88 33.08 11.55
N ASN A 607 -5.91 32.24 11.39
CA ASN A 607 -6.27 31.24 12.38
C ASN A 607 -5.20 30.14 12.50
N LEU A 608 -4.77 29.58 11.37
CA LEU A 608 -3.79 28.49 11.34
C LEU A 608 -2.40 28.94 11.84
N ASN A 609 -1.99 30.15 11.49
CA ASN A 609 -0.72 30.75 11.86
C ASN A 609 -0.62 31.09 13.36
N ARG A 610 -1.70 30.96 14.16
CA ARG A 610 -1.60 31.05 15.62
C ARG A 610 -0.94 29.83 16.26
N TYR A 611 -1.07 28.68 15.60
CA TYR A 611 -0.65 27.37 16.13
C TYR A 611 0.55 26.78 15.38
N CYS A 612 0.66 27.01 14.08
CA CYS A 612 1.70 26.41 13.24
C CYS A 612 2.51 27.47 12.49
N ASP A 613 3.84 27.43 12.59
CA ASP A 613 4.73 28.24 11.77
C ASP A 613 4.99 27.61 10.41
N HIS A 614 5.02 26.28 10.35
CA HIS A 614 5.45 25.54 9.17
C HIS A 614 4.26 25.11 8.32
N ILE A 615 3.77 26.04 7.51
CA ILE A 615 2.69 25.80 6.55
C ILE A 615 3.28 25.67 5.15
N THR A 616 2.97 24.57 4.46
CA THR A 616 3.38 24.30 3.08
C THR A 616 2.16 24.03 2.20
N ILE A 617 2.11 24.66 1.03
CA ILE A 617 1.01 24.52 0.07
C ILE A 617 1.59 24.02 -1.25
N TYR A 618 1.07 22.92 -1.75
CA TYR A 618 1.35 22.45 -3.10
C TYR A 618 0.21 22.86 -4.02
N SER A 619 0.56 23.57 -5.09
CA SER A 619 -0.39 24.10 -6.06
C SER A 619 -0.02 23.69 -7.47
N ASN A 620 -1.03 23.60 -8.33
CA ASN A 620 -0.87 23.29 -9.75
C ASN A 620 -1.83 24.15 -10.58
N GLU A 621 -1.28 25.07 -11.38
CA GLU A 621 -2.09 25.97 -12.22
C GLU A 621 -2.91 25.21 -13.27
N ARG A 622 -2.43 24.02 -13.68
CA ARG A 622 -3.06 23.14 -14.67
C ARG A 622 -3.97 22.07 -14.03
N ASP A 623 -4.30 22.18 -12.74
CA ASP A 623 -5.24 21.26 -12.08
C ASP A 623 -6.64 21.40 -12.68
N PHE A 624 -7.10 20.34 -13.37
CA PHE A 624 -8.37 20.37 -14.08
C PHE A 624 -9.57 20.23 -13.14
N ALA A 625 -9.43 19.48 -12.04
CA ALA A 625 -10.51 19.28 -11.09
C ALA A 625 -10.84 20.59 -10.35
N LEU A 626 -9.81 21.28 -9.87
CA LEU A 626 -9.99 22.58 -9.22
C LEU A 626 -10.46 23.66 -10.20
N LYS A 627 -10.06 23.59 -11.48
CA LYS A 627 -10.56 24.52 -12.52
C LYS A 627 -12.08 24.41 -12.68
N ILE A 628 -12.62 23.19 -12.63
CA ILE A 628 -14.07 22.97 -12.63
C ILE A 628 -14.70 23.60 -11.38
N GLY A 629 -14.11 23.38 -10.21
CA GLY A 629 -14.55 23.99 -8.94
C GLY A 629 -14.61 25.53 -8.99
N GLU A 630 -13.58 26.18 -9.50
CA GLU A 630 -13.54 27.65 -9.64
C GLU A 630 -14.67 28.20 -10.54
N ILE A 631 -15.03 27.47 -11.60
CA ILE A 631 -16.12 27.88 -12.50
C ILE A 631 -17.47 27.79 -11.77
N PHE A 632 -17.67 26.76 -10.95
CA PHE A 632 -18.90 26.58 -10.18
C PHE A 632 -19.01 27.57 -9.02
N GLU A 633 -17.95 27.76 -8.24
CA GLU A 633 -17.95 28.64 -7.06
C GLU A 633 -17.70 30.12 -7.40
N ARG A 634 -17.31 30.43 -8.65
CA ARG A 634 -16.97 31.77 -9.14
C ARG A 634 -15.88 32.48 -8.32
N ASP A 635 -15.00 31.72 -7.69
CA ASP A 635 -13.85 32.22 -6.92
C ASP A 635 -12.58 31.47 -7.31
N LYS A 636 -11.42 32.08 -7.08
CA LYS A 636 -10.12 31.46 -7.37
C LYS A 636 -9.79 30.43 -6.31
N SER A 637 -9.28 29.28 -6.73
CA SER A 637 -8.87 28.19 -5.86
C SER A 637 -7.44 28.38 -5.39
N LEU A 638 -7.21 28.19 -4.09
CA LEU A 638 -5.88 28.21 -3.49
C LEU A 638 -4.95 27.18 -4.14
N GLY A 639 -5.46 25.99 -4.46
CA GLY A 639 -4.66 24.90 -5.05
C GLY A 639 -4.24 25.13 -6.50
N ARG A 640 -4.76 26.18 -7.16
CA ARG A 640 -4.30 26.63 -8.49
C ARG A 640 -3.45 27.89 -8.43
N HIS A 641 -3.26 28.47 -7.25
CA HIS A 641 -2.50 29.69 -7.07
C HIS A 641 -0.99 29.40 -7.06
N THR A 642 -0.24 30.02 -7.99
CA THR A 642 1.21 29.80 -8.19
C THR A 642 2.01 31.11 -8.14
N ARG A 643 1.48 32.12 -7.44
CA ARG A 643 2.07 33.46 -7.28
C ARG A 643 2.24 33.77 -5.79
N ASP A 644 2.98 34.84 -5.51
CA ASP A 644 3.19 35.25 -4.13
C ASP A 644 1.87 35.69 -3.48
N MET A 645 1.69 35.24 -2.23
CA MET A 645 0.54 35.58 -1.42
C MET A 645 0.91 36.70 -0.46
N LYS A 646 0.09 37.74 -0.42
CA LYS A 646 0.24 38.87 0.49
C LYS A 646 -1.00 39.01 1.37
N CYS A 647 -0.78 39.40 2.62
CA CYS A 647 -1.84 39.82 3.52
C CYS A 647 -2.39 41.17 3.07
N ARG A 648 -3.54 41.59 3.64
CA ARG A 648 -4.15 42.90 3.34
C ARG A 648 -3.21 44.08 3.63
N ASP A 649 -2.29 43.91 4.58
CA ASP A 649 -1.26 44.88 4.96
C ASP A 649 -0.06 44.92 3.99
N GLY A 650 -0.10 44.14 2.90
CA GLY A 650 0.94 44.08 1.88
C GLY A 650 2.15 43.22 2.24
N LYS A 651 2.22 42.66 3.47
CA LYS A 651 3.30 41.75 3.88
C LYS A 651 3.10 40.37 3.26
N PHE A 652 4.19 39.71 2.91
CA PHE A 652 4.12 38.34 2.42
C PHE A 652 3.73 37.37 3.54
N LEU A 653 2.93 36.37 3.19
CA LEU A 653 2.58 35.30 4.13
C LEU A 653 3.80 34.41 4.41
N ASN A 654 3.93 33.94 5.66
CA ASN A 654 4.95 32.96 6.05
C ASN A 654 4.50 31.54 5.67
N VAL A 655 4.41 31.28 4.37
CA VAL A 655 3.95 30.01 3.80
C VAL A 655 4.91 29.56 2.71
N ASP A 656 5.32 28.30 2.74
CA ASP A 656 6.08 27.69 1.66
C ASP A 656 5.12 27.31 0.51
N LEU A 657 5.11 28.06 -0.58
CA LEU A 657 4.28 27.76 -1.76
C LEU A 657 5.09 26.97 -2.80
N ILE A 658 4.70 25.73 -3.06
CA ILE A 658 5.35 24.82 -4.01
C ILE A 658 4.50 24.70 -5.28
N ASP A 659 5.00 25.25 -6.38
CA ASP A 659 4.43 25.14 -7.71
C ASP A 659 4.81 23.80 -8.35
N THR A 660 3.82 22.94 -8.52
CA THR A 660 3.95 21.61 -9.16
C THR A 660 3.51 21.62 -10.62
N THR A 661 3.27 22.80 -11.22
CA THR A 661 2.72 22.92 -12.58
C THR A 661 3.60 22.27 -13.64
N GLN A 662 4.92 22.31 -13.47
CA GLN A 662 5.91 21.72 -14.40
C GLN A 662 6.27 20.27 -14.07
N LEU A 663 5.73 19.71 -12.98
CA LEU A 663 5.90 18.31 -12.66
C LEU A 663 5.02 17.52 -13.63
N ASP A 664 5.61 16.70 -14.50
CA ASP A 664 4.87 15.91 -15.50
C ASP A 664 4.99 14.40 -15.29
N VAL A 665 6.00 13.96 -14.52
CA VAL A 665 6.26 12.54 -14.25
C VAL A 665 5.22 11.99 -13.27
N ASN A 666 4.63 10.84 -13.61
CA ASN A 666 3.63 10.13 -12.80
C ASN A 666 2.39 10.97 -12.42
N MET A 667 2.01 11.92 -13.27
CA MET A 667 0.79 12.71 -13.11
C MET A 667 -0.27 12.28 -14.13
N HIS A 668 -1.42 11.81 -13.64
CA HIS A 668 -2.54 11.41 -14.50
C HIS A 668 -3.17 12.62 -15.21
N LYS A 669 -4.01 12.37 -16.22
CA LYS A 669 -4.59 13.41 -17.10
C LYS A 669 -5.29 14.59 -16.41
N ILE A 670 -5.80 14.38 -15.19
CA ILE A 670 -6.54 15.39 -14.41
C ILE A 670 -5.59 16.33 -13.64
N ARG A 671 -4.32 15.91 -13.44
CA ARG A 671 -3.26 16.66 -12.73
C ARG A 671 -3.59 17.05 -11.27
N HIS A 672 -4.56 16.38 -10.65
CA HIS A 672 -5.08 16.63 -9.29
C HIS A 672 -4.28 15.95 -8.15
N ASN A 673 -2.98 15.72 -8.40
CA ASN A 673 -1.95 15.16 -7.51
C ASN A 673 -1.93 13.62 -7.30
N PHE A 674 -0.72 13.06 -7.22
CA PHE A 674 -0.36 11.67 -6.89
C PHE A 674 0.88 11.67 -5.98
N PHE A 675 0.77 12.37 -4.85
CA PHE A 675 1.85 12.54 -3.88
C PHE A 675 2.40 11.22 -3.33
N ASN A 676 1.61 10.15 -3.42
CA ASN A 676 1.96 8.81 -2.98
C ASN A 676 2.80 8.01 -3.98
N LEU A 677 2.95 8.45 -5.24
CA LEU A 677 3.69 7.71 -6.28
C LEU A 677 4.84 8.52 -6.88
N ASN A 678 4.75 9.84 -6.92
CA ASN A 678 5.84 10.66 -7.44
C ASN A 678 6.96 10.75 -6.39
N ARG A 679 8.08 10.07 -6.64
CA ARG A 679 9.23 9.99 -5.71
C ARG A 679 9.71 11.36 -5.23
N LEU A 680 9.67 12.39 -6.08
CA LEU A 680 10.09 13.75 -5.72
C LEU A 680 9.15 14.37 -4.71
N LEU A 681 7.83 14.22 -4.87
CA LEU A 681 6.85 14.66 -3.87
C LEU A 681 6.98 13.86 -2.58
N VAL A 682 7.17 12.55 -2.66
CA VAL A 682 7.36 11.69 -1.48
C VAL A 682 8.57 12.15 -0.66
N ASP A 683 9.71 12.34 -1.32
CA ASP A 683 10.96 12.81 -0.71
C ASP A 683 10.82 14.19 -0.08
N ASP A 684 10.10 15.07 -0.75
CA ASP A 684 9.90 16.45 -0.33
C ASP A 684 8.97 16.53 0.89
N LEU A 685 7.89 15.74 0.90
CA LEU A 685 7.00 15.59 2.05
C LEU A 685 7.70 14.93 3.24
N ARG A 686 8.57 13.94 2.99
CA ARG A 686 9.43 13.37 4.02
C ARG A 686 10.33 14.42 4.65
N ASP A 687 10.95 15.29 3.84
CA ASP A 687 11.80 16.37 4.35
C ASP A 687 11.02 17.38 5.20
N ILE A 688 9.75 17.63 4.89
CA ILE A 688 8.87 18.49 5.69
C ILE A 688 8.50 17.80 7.01
N ILE A 689 8.01 16.55 6.96
CA ILE A 689 7.45 15.87 8.13
C ILE A 689 8.55 15.40 9.08
N VAL A 690 9.54 14.64 8.56
CA VAL A 690 10.60 14.03 9.37
C VAL A 690 11.67 15.06 9.75
N PHE A 691 12.08 15.89 8.79
CA PHE A 691 13.18 16.83 9.01
C PHE A 691 12.72 18.26 9.22
N GLY A 692 11.43 18.58 9.19
CA GLY A 692 10.95 19.96 9.40
C GLY A 692 11.59 21.01 8.49
N LYS A 693 12.08 20.63 7.30
CA LYS A 693 12.83 21.53 6.42
C LYS A 693 11.92 22.48 5.65
N ARG A 694 12.19 23.78 5.76
CA ARG A 694 11.50 24.80 4.95
C ARG A 694 11.86 24.66 3.47
N ALA A 695 11.04 25.20 2.58
CA ALA A 695 11.30 25.16 1.14
C ALA A 695 12.68 25.75 0.77
N LYS A 696 13.08 26.84 1.43
CA LYS A 696 14.40 27.49 1.25
C LYS A 696 15.61 26.60 1.58
N GLU A 697 15.41 25.56 2.39
CA GLU A 697 16.44 24.61 2.84
C GLU A 697 16.52 23.37 1.94
N ARG A 698 15.51 23.13 1.11
CA ARG A 698 15.40 21.97 0.20
C ARG A 698 15.97 22.27 -1.20
N ARG A 699 17.08 23.03 -1.26
CA ARG A 699 17.67 23.59 -2.50
C ARG A 699 18.14 22.56 -3.53
N THR A 700 18.38 21.32 -3.11
CA THR A 700 18.79 20.23 -4.02
C THR A 700 17.64 19.74 -4.89
N LYS A 701 16.38 19.96 -4.48
CA LYS A 701 15.16 19.51 -5.17
C LYS A 701 14.31 20.68 -5.64
N LEU A 702 14.35 21.80 -4.90
CA LEU A 702 13.52 22.97 -5.13
C LEU A 702 14.36 24.17 -5.52
N SER A 703 13.86 24.94 -6.48
CA SER A 703 14.40 26.25 -6.83
C SER A 703 13.35 27.33 -6.66
N ARG A 704 13.80 28.50 -6.21
CA ARG A 704 12.97 29.68 -6.00
C ARG A 704 12.57 30.24 -7.37
N LYS A 705 11.27 30.48 -7.57
CA LYS A 705 10.74 31.06 -8.81
C LYS A 705 11.00 32.57 -8.79
N VAL A 706 12.09 33.02 -9.42
CA VAL A 706 12.38 34.45 -9.57
C VAL A 706 11.50 35.03 -10.68
N LYS A 707 10.70 36.05 -10.37
CA LYS A 707 10.01 36.86 -11.40
C LYS A 707 10.57 38.27 -11.36
N GLY A 708 11.49 38.59 -12.27
CA GLY A 708 12.10 39.92 -12.40
C GLY A 708 13.28 40.15 -11.45
N VAL A 709 14.19 41.03 -11.89
CA VAL A 709 15.37 41.46 -11.11
C VAL A 709 14.88 42.26 -9.89
N GLY A 710 15.26 41.85 -8.68
CA GLY A 710 14.96 42.59 -7.44
C GLY A 710 13.65 42.22 -6.72
N LEU A 711 12.92 41.19 -7.15
CA LEU A 711 11.70 40.73 -6.47
C LEU A 711 11.93 39.42 -5.70
N GLU A 712 11.74 39.48 -4.38
CA GLU A 712 11.75 38.33 -3.48
C GLU A 712 10.43 37.55 -3.56
N GLY A 713 10.38 36.43 -4.30
CA GLY A 713 9.20 35.54 -4.32
C GLY A 713 9.26 34.43 -3.25
N ILE A 714 8.16 33.96 -2.68
CA ILE A 714 8.12 32.83 -1.72
C ILE A 714 7.66 31.53 -2.41
N VAL A 715 7.58 31.57 -3.75
CA VAL A 715 7.20 30.41 -4.58
C VAL A 715 8.42 29.60 -4.99
N TYR A 716 8.32 28.27 -4.85
CA TYR A 716 9.34 27.31 -5.24
C TYR A 716 8.81 26.35 -6.31
N THR A 717 9.67 25.81 -7.14
CA THR A 717 9.34 24.80 -8.16
C THR A 717 10.35 23.66 -8.08
N PHE A 718 9.92 22.46 -8.49
CA PHE A 718 10.82 21.31 -8.57
C PHE A 718 11.87 21.48 -9.68
N LEU A 719 13.11 21.09 -9.38
CA LEU A 719 14.22 20.98 -10.31
C LEU A 719 14.11 19.63 -11.04
N VAL A 720 13.37 19.61 -12.14
CA VAL A 720 13.07 18.37 -12.88
C VAL A 720 13.20 18.61 -14.37
N ALA A 721 13.87 17.68 -15.05
CA ALA A 721 13.91 17.65 -16.50
C ALA A 721 12.50 17.31 -17.04
N PRO A 722 12.01 17.99 -18.09
CA PRO A 722 10.73 17.66 -18.69
C PRO A 722 10.68 16.19 -19.14
N SER A 723 9.53 15.53 -18.98
CA SER A 723 9.39 14.09 -19.22
C SER A 723 9.63 13.64 -20.66
N TYR A 724 9.71 14.58 -21.60
CA TYR A 724 9.97 14.32 -23.03
C TYR A 724 11.45 14.47 -23.42
N VAL A 725 12.32 14.93 -22.51
CA VAL A 725 13.76 14.98 -22.74
C VAL A 725 14.33 13.57 -22.54
N VAL A 726 14.99 13.05 -23.58
CA VAL A 726 15.67 11.76 -23.56
C VAL A 726 17.15 11.98 -23.87
N ASN A 727 18.04 11.25 -23.20
CA ASN A 727 19.45 11.21 -23.58
C ASN A 727 19.55 10.72 -25.02
N LYS A 728 20.27 11.47 -25.84
CA LYS A 728 20.52 11.11 -27.24
C LYS A 728 21.56 10.01 -27.34
#